data_AF-A0A1Y5FCF3-F1
#
_entry.id   AF-A0A1Y5FCF3-F1
#
_cell.length_a   1.000
_cell.length_b   1.000
_cell.length_c   1.000
_cell.angle_alpha   90.00
_cell.angle_beta   90.00
_cell.angle_gamma   90.00
#
_symmetry.space_group_name_H-M   'P 1'
#
loop_
_entity.id
_entity.type
_entity.pdbx_description
1 polymer ?
#
loop_
_entity_poly.entity_id
_entity_poly.type
_entity_poly.pdbx_seq_one_letter_code
_entity_poly.pdbx_strand_id
1 'polypeptide(L)'
;MLIEAIIELFRSQNVEFYVLSDDKYYDDGVLEDHITKVYLLQIQDKVLKIFDIFEIVSFLESSKLEGQDYVFDLRVRSWIKVCEIQVLRDTGFVFKASIEKEIPSFIPPHKLPSESLEESVDSDYLYLLKFYEELKQSSIDHVESVRRTHEIELLNIKKENSSLQSGVSELNVLVFELEKSKEQQELLNSNLEEVVGEFKADAFLSSKKLNLAEEELLQAKVHLETEKEKIYHELEEFKNTNTKSFESIVLTEKENFELVQKNQSLSYALKVQEQKYHDMKLIFTQYEDHSKKEGLNERVLEKAFDYFLHGPVGGDQAKLEKKVDLLEKELKEKDLFFEGKLKRSSDELSEVSSHFKKKNKEIELHYKKNISELLNEKEILVKKVDELDSYHAHVQKNQSLIDSQSSKENEKHTLQISFQEAKLEKATTRIAFLESELSKVMNENQGQVEVIDNFEKALKVKKSEENKVRSQELDHSEKIKQLENSNKDLLEKNTKIEELIKANQLLLDKNSKVETRKSEYKAEYTKLLAKSEKSLAKIKALENQKSDVVVDDDSQEELEKLKQEIEGYTNRLQNEQDKTLQLKIDLEKLKEADTKIELVKASGQDEEELSRLIGDSFEVVNDSVWIIQGDDGKKSGPHSFSTVYDMKEAGELTKESRVKKQGEAFKPCKDIFELSVPVTTHGEGENRRFFVKRNSVRVPFYELVTFEIGGEEYRGYCTSLSSGGVFIEMTKIDEEVFKMNGKGRVLFPSGALESPFNCIAQIKNVSVEKPKGIGLMFVDLPDEAKEDILSYVNNCLNKNKKSA
;
A
#
# COMPACT_ATOMS: atom_id res chain seq x y z
N MET A 1 -9.29 17.12 70.16
CA MET A 1 -9.02 17.66 68.80
C MET A 1 -8.26 19.00 68.82
N LEU A 2 -8.79 20.18 69.18
CA LEU A 2 -7.94 21.41 69.22
C LEU A 2 -6.86 21.37 70.33
N ILE A 3 -7.16 20.73 71.46
CA ILE A 3 -6.21 20.50 72.57
C ILE A 3 -5.17 19.40 72.22
N GLU A 4 -5.54 18.41 71.40
CA GLU A 4 -4.61 17.37 70.92
C GLU A 4 -3.66 17.91 69.85
N ALA A 5 -4.13 18.80 68.97
CA ALA A 5 -3.30 19.46 67.97
C ALA A 5 -2.27 20.41 68.60
N ILE A 6 -2.60 21.06 69.74
CA ILE A 6 -1.66 21.88 70.51
C ILE A 6 -0.61 20.98 71.19
N ILE A 7 -1.01 19.84 71.75
CA ILE A 7 -0.09 18.89 72.41
C ILE A 7 0.85 18.19 71.40
N GLU A 8 0.42 17.92 70.17
CA GLU A 8 1.27 17.35 69.11
C GLU A 8 2.27 18.35 68.52
N LEU A 9 1.90 19.63 68.41
CA LEU A 9 2.84 20.68 67.97
C LEU A 9 4.01 20.81 68.95
N PHE A 10 3.74 20.71 70.26
CA PHE A 10 4.75 20.74 71.33
C PHE A 10 5.62 19.48 71.41
N ARG A 11 5.21 18.34 70.84
CA ARG A 11 6.02 17.11 70.78
C ARG A 11 6.97 17.05 69.58
N SER A 12 6.69 17.80 68.51
CA SER A 12 7.42 17.73 67.23
C SER A 12 8.77 18.48 67.21
N GLN A 13 9.07 19.26 68.26
CA GLN A 13 10.34 19.94 68.44
C GLN A 13 11.07 19.30 69.63
N ASN A 14 12.09 18.48 69.35
CA ASN A 14 12.88 17.73 70.34
C ASN A 14 13.49 18.64 71.43
N VAL A 15 12.75 18.86 72.52
CA VAL A 15 13.24 19.42 73.78
C VAL A 15 12.96 18.41 74.89
N GLU A 16 13.99 17.67 75.27
CA GLU A 16 14.18 17.16 76.63
C GLU A 16 15.09 18.22 77.32
N PHE A 17 14.74 18.90 78.41
CA PHE A 17 14.19 18.37 79.65
C PHE A 17 13.04 19.21 80.24
N TYR A 18 12.11 18.47 80.83
CA TYR A 18 11.27 18.74 81.98
C TYR A 18 11.24 20.16 82.61
N VAL A 19 10.07 20.79 82.51
CA VAL A 19 9.27 21.39 83.63
C VAL A 19 10.00 22.50 84.40
N LEU A 20 9.69 23.80 84.23
CA LEU A 20 8.39 24.42 84.50
C LEU A 20 8.16 25.72 83.67
N SER A 21 7.10 25.68 82.88
CA SER A 21 6.12 26.73 82.55
C SER A 21 6.43 28.22 82.88
N ASP A 22 6.49 28.98 81.77
CA ASP A 22 6.08 30.38 81.54
C ASP A 22 6.91 31.58 82.04
N ASP A 23 7.24 32.38 81.02
CA ASP A 23 7.39 33.84 80.89
C ASP A 23 8.66 34.60 81.37
N LYS A 24 9.50 34.86 80.36
CA LYS A 24 10.15 36.13 79.92
C LYS A 24 11.35 36.76 80.68
N TYR A 25 12.26 37.24 79.80
CA TYR A 25 13.35 38.24 79.93
C TYR A 25 14.68 37.81 80.57
N TYR A 26 15.77 37.93 79.78
CA TYR A 26 17.08 38.59 80.03
C TYR A 26 18.18 37.92 79.16
N ASP A 27 19.01 38.72 78.47
CA ASP A 27 20.32 38.35 77.89
C ASP A 27 21.05 39.71 77.69
N ASP A 28 21.91 40.18 78.57
CA ASP A 28 23.24 39.69 78.99
C ASP A 28 24.36 40.37 78.20
N GLY A 29 25.44 40.66 78.92
CA GLY A 29 26.63 41.34 78.43
C GLY A 29 27.14 42.49 79.32
N VAL A 30 26.40 42.88 80.36
CA VAL A 30 26.83 43.93 81.32
C VAL A 30 26.90 43.40 82.76
N LEU A 31 26.39 42.20 83.05
CA LEU A 31 26.44 41.65 84.42
C LEU A 31 27.68 40.80 84.71
N GLU A 32 28.42 40.37 83.69
CA GLU A 32 29.47 39.36 83.88
C GLU A 32 30.68 39.86 84.68
N ASP A 33 30.97 41.17 84.72
CA ASP A 33 32.12 41.70 85.46
C ASP A 33 31.85 41.91 86.97
N HIS A 34 30.66 41.55 87.47
CA HIS A 34 30.25 41.80 88.86
C HIS A 34 29.86 40.52 89.63
N ILE A 35 30.01 39.34 89.03
CA ILE A 35 29.68 38.08 89.70
C ILE A 35 30.87 37.65 90.56
N THR A 36 30.71 37.83 91.87
CA THR A 36 31.77 37.62 92.84
C THR A 36 32.07 36.12 92.95
N LYS A 37 33.18 35.68 92.36
CA LYS A 37 33.65 34.29 92.52
C LYS A 37 34.13 34.07 93.95
N VAL A 38 33.34 33.33 94.72
CA VAL A 38 33.48 33.22 96.18
C VAL A 38 33.53 31.78 96.67
N TYR A 39 33.31 30.80 95.79
CA TYR A 39 33.34 29.38 96.14
C TYR A 39 34.58 28.73 95.58
N LEU A 40 35.34 28.06 96.44
CA LEU A 40 36.58 27.43 96.04
C LEU A 40 36.37 25.91 96.06
N LEU A 41 36.48 25.29 94.88
CA LEU A 41 36.16 23.88 94.66
C LEU A 41 37.43 23.15 94.18
N GLN A 42 37.63 21.94 94.70
CA GLN A 42 38.72 21.07 94.30
C GLN A 42 38.22 20.06 93.26
N ILE A 43 38.59 20.26 92.00
CA ILE A 43 38.23 19.34 90.91
C ILE A 43 39.45 18.45 90.61
N GLN A 44 39.27 17.13 90.72
CA GLN A 44 40.21 16.10 90.27
C GLN A 44 41.65 16.27 90.82
N ASP A 45 41.75 16.35 92.14
CA ASP A 45 42.99 16.24 92.94
C ASP A 45 44.14 17.21 92.68
N LYS A 46 44.05 18.22 91.80
CA LYS A 46 45.25 18.99 91.46
C LYS A 46 45.21 20.51 91.46
N VAL A 47 44.05 21.20 91.46
CA VAL A 47 44.07 22.66 91.64
C VAL A 47 42.79 23.15 92.31
N LEU A 48 42.95 23.91 93.40
CA LEU A 48 41.86 24.70 93.98
C LEU A 48 41.59 25.89 93.05
N LYS A 49 40.38 25.94 92.47
CA LYS A 49 39.93 27.05 91.64
C LYS A 49 38.74 27.74 92.31
N ILE A 50 38.60 29.03 92.03
CA ILE A 50 37.54 29.88 92.56
C ILE A 50 36.43 29.98 91.51
N PHE A 51 35.19 29.83 91.96
CA PHE A 51 33.98 29.70 91.18
C PHE A 51 32.88 30.62 91.74
N ASP A 52 31.98 31.03 90.86
CA ASP A 52 30.73 31.70 91.23
C ASP A 52 29.57 30.71 91.40
N ILE A 53 28.41 31.22 91.81
CA ILE A 53 27.22 30.43 92.07
C ILE A 53 26.65 29.70 90.84
N PHE A 54 26.77 30.25 89.62
CA PHE A 54 26.25 29.63 88.39
C PHE A 54 27.12 28.49 87.93
N GLU A 55 28.44 28.64 88.08
CA GLU A 55 29.40 27.58 87.84
C GLU A 55 29.14 26.41 88.78
N ILE A 56 28.79 26.68 90.05
CA ILE A 56 28.34 25.63 90.99
C ILE A 56 27.07 24.92 90.47
N VAL A 57 26.07 25.63 89.94
CA VAL A 57 24.86 25.01 89.32
C VAL A 57 25.21 24.16 88.10
N SER A 58 26.06 24.65 87.20
CA SER A 58 26.48 23.91 86.01
C SER A 58 27.20 22.60 86.36
N PHE A 59 27.98 22.61 87.45
CA PHE A 59 28.58 21.38 87.94
C PHE A 59 27.56 20.41 88.55
N LEU A 60 26.50 20.91 89.19
CA LEU A 60 25.39 20.10 89.67
C LEU A 60 24.61 19.45 88.51
N GLU A 61 24.29 20.20 87.45
CA GLU A 61 23.55 19.69 86.29
C GLU A 61 24.34 18.65 85.50
N SER A 62 25.63 18.92 85.28
CA SER A 62 26.54 17.98 84.62
C SER A 62 26.95 16.80 85.50
N SER A 63 26.46 16.74 86.75
CA SER A 63 26.74 15.67 87.73
C SER A 63 28.24 15.52 88.04
N LYS A 64 29.00 16.62 87.89
CA LYS A 64 30.41 16.74 88.30
C LYS A 64 30.54 17.18 89.76
N LEU A 65 29.47 17.72 90.31
CA LEU A 65 29.29 18.08 91.70
C LEU A 65 27.94 17.50 92.14
N GLU A 66 27.89 16.98 93.36
CA GLU A 66 26.68 16.45 93.97
C GLU A 66 26.28 17.30 95.18
N GLY A 67 25.02 17.19 95.62
CA GLY A 67 24.53 17.98 96.74
C GLY A 67 25.31 17.77 98.04
N GLN A 68 25.83 16.56 98.28
CA GLN A 68 26.62 16.21 99.47
C GLN A 68 28.12 16.53 99.34
N ASP A 69 28.55 17.18 98.26
CA ASP A 69 29.94 17.62 98.08
C ASP A 69 30.23 18.91 98.86
N TYR A 70 31.52 19.18 99.11
CA TYR A 70 31.97 20.35 99.85
C TYR A 70 32.64 21.39 98.95
N VAL A 71 32.25 22.65 99.13
CA VAL A 71 32.92 23.84 98.58
C VAL A 71 33.45 24.70 99.72
N PHE A 72 34.56 25.39 99.51
CA PHE A 72 35.11 26.31 100.49
C PHE A 72 34.63 27.73 100.19
N ASP A 73 33.77 28.28 101.03
CA ASP A 73 33.28 29.63 100.85
C ASP A 73 34.32 30.63 101.36
N LEU A 74 34.82 31.48 100.47
CA LEU A 74 35.89 32.44 100.73
C LEU A 74 35.44 33.60 101.64
N ARG A 75 34.14 33.85 101.74
CA ARG A 75 33.57 34.91 102.59
C ARG A 75 33.56 34.48 104.06
N VAL A 76 33.12 33.25 104.33
CA VAL A 76 33.08 32.67 105.69
C VAL A 76 34.32 31.88 106.06
N ARG A 77 35.19 31.62 105.08
CA ARG A 77 36.46 30.88 105.21
C ARG A 77 36.28 29.50 105.86
N SER A 78 35.25 28.77 105.44
CA SER A 78 34.95 27.42 105.91
C SER A 78 34.44 26.53 104.76
N TRP A 79 34.53 25.21 104.96
CA TRP A 79 33.91 24.23 104.07
C TRP A 79 32.40 24.14 104.36
N ILE A 80 31.59 24.21 103.31
CA ILE A 80 30.14 24.07 103.37
C ILE A 80 29.69 23.03 102.33
N LYS A 81 28.60 22.30 102.61
CA LYS A 81 28.04 21.41 101.58
C LYS A 81 27.42 22.25 100.45
N VAL A 82 27.44 21.74 99.23
CA VAL A 82 26.88 22.44 98.06
C VAL A 82 25.37 22.64 98.20
N CYS A 83 24.66 21.64 98.75
CA CYS A 83 23.24 21.78 99.08
C CYS A 83 22.97 22.79 100.20
N GLU A 84 23.99 23.19 100.94
CA GLU A 84 23.88 24.17 102.02
C GLU A 84 24.11 25.61 101.54
N ILE A 85 24.44 25.85 100.27
CA ILE A 85 24.61 27.19 99.70
C ILE A 85 23.26 27.95 99.65
N GLN A 86 23.25 29.18 100.15
CA GLN A 86 22.03 29.96 100.41
C GLN A 86 21.20 30.26 99.14
N VAL A 87 21.83 30.72 98.06
CA VAL A 87 21.21 30.98 96.75
C VAL A 87 20.39 29.78 96.24
N LEU A 88 21.02 28.60 96.21
CA LEU A 88 20.43 27.39 95.61
C LEU A 88 19.31 26.83 96.47
N ARG A 89 19.46 26.99 97.78
CA ARG A 89 18.42 26.63 98.74
C ARG A 89 17.17 27.50 98.54
N ASP A 90 17.34 28.80 98.28
CA ASP A 90 16.23 29.75 98.21
C ASP A 90 15.50 29.77 96.86
N THR A 91 16.16 29.38 95.76
CA THR A 91 15.52 29.19 94.44
C THR A 91 14.86 27.81 94.28
N GLY A 92 14.93 26.94 95.29
CA GLY A 92 14.28 25.63 95.27
C GLY A 92 14.96 24.60 94.37
N PHE A 93 16.28 24.69 94.18
CA PHE A 93 17.02 23.78 93.29
C PHE A 93 16.96 22.32 93.79
N VAL A 94 16.69 21.37 92.88
CA VAL A 94 16.51 19.94 93.21
C VAL A 94 17.80 19.14 92.99
N PHE A 95 18.31 18.54 94.05
CA PHE A 95 19.56 17.76 94.02
C PHE A 95 19.31 16.27 93.74
N LYS A 96 20.21 15.63 92.99
CA LYS A 96 20.25 14.16 92.82
C LYS A 96 20.72 13.47 94.11
N ALA A 97 20.21 12.25 94.36
CA ALA A 97 20.58 11.46 95.54
C ALA A 97 22.08 11.13 95.54
N SER A 98 22.79 11.53 96.59
CA SER A 98 24.26 11.41 96.71
C SER A 98 24.67 10.90 98.09
N ILE A 99 25.81 10.21 98.14
CA ILE A 99 26.35 9.59 99.37
C ILE A 99 27.09 10.67 100.17
N GLU A 100 26.93 10.68 101.49
CA GLU A 100 27.60 11.64 102.37
C GLU A 100 29.13 11.46 102.35
N LYS A 101 29.86 12.58 102.15
CA LYS A 101 31.33 12.61 102.09
C LYS A 101 31.92 13.21 103.37
N GLU A 102 33.15 12.82 103.71
CA GLU A 102 33.86 13.39 104.87
C GLU A 102 34.33 14.82 104.56
N ILE A 103 34.20 15.73 105.54
CA ILE A 103 34.63 17.13 105.41
C ILE A 103 36.14 17.18 105.12
N PRO A 104 36.60 17.98 104.13
CA PRO A 104 38.02 18.15 103.89
C PRO A 104 38.74 18.70 105.14
N SER A 105 39.78 17.99 105.60
CA SER A 105 40.51 18.32 106.84
C SER A 105 41.53 19.44 106.69
N PHE A 106 41.76 19.92 105.47
CA PHE A 106 42.72 20.99 105.18
C PHE A 106 42.03 22.35 105.04
N ILE A 107 42.72 23.40 105.48
CA ILE A 107 42.32 24.79 105.27
C ILE A 107 43.09 25.31 104.05
N PRO A 108 42.42 25.89 103.03
CA PRO A 108 43.09 26.40 101.85
C PRO A 108 44.23 27.40 102.19
N PRO A 109 45.37 27.35 101.47
CA PRO A 109 46.58 28.09 101.84
C PRO A 109 46.43 29.63 101.78
N HIS A 110 47.03 30.31 102.77
CA HIS A 110 46.89 31.75 103.11
C HIS A 110 47.20 32.80 102.02
N LYS A 111 47.60 32.43 100.80
CA LYS A 111 47.92 33.39 99.70
C LYS A 111 46.72 33.58 98.77
N LEU A 112 45.58 33.93 99.35
CA LEU A 112 44.42 34.38 98.61
C LEU A 112 44.62 35.86 98.19
N PRO A 113 44.04 36.32 97.07
CA PRO A 113 44.21 37.69 96.58
C PRO A 113 43.84 38.70 97.67
N SER A 114 44.79 39.56 98.04
CA SER A 114 44.66 40.51 99.16
C SER A 114 44.06 41.87 98.75
N GLU A 115 43.62 42.01 97.50
CA GLU A 115 42.89 43.20 97.04
C GLU A 115 41.47 43.15 97.62
N SER A 116 41.35 43.74 98.82
CA SER A 116 40.14 44.24 99.46
C SER A 116 38.82 43.57 99.06
N LEU A 117 38.62 42.33 99.51
CA LEU A 117 37.28 41.88 99.92
C LEU A 117 36.95 42.63 101.22
N GLU A 118 36.73 43.95 101.13
CA GLU A 118 36.18 44.72 102.24
C GLU A 118 34.79 44.17 102.56
N GLU A 119 34.52 43.99 103.86
CA GLU A 119 33.43 43.18 104.43
C GLU A 119 31.99 43.72 104.18
N SER A 120 31.70 44.40 103.07
CA SER A 120 30.38 45.06 102.89
C SER A 120 29.74 45.15 101.49
N VAL A 121 30.20 44.45 100.43
CA VAL A 121 29.50 44.45 99.12
C VAL A 121 29.16 43.04 98.63
N ASP A 122 27.85 42.80 98.54
CA ASP A 122 27.06 41.87 97.71
C ASP A 122 27.66 40.54 97.26
N SER A 123 27.49 39.54 98.13
CA SER A 123 27.40 38.10 97.81
C SER A 123 26.38 37.81 96.71
N ASP A 124 26.62 36.80 95.83
CA ASP A 124 25.85 36.06 94.76
C ASP A 124 24.31 36.05 94.76
N TYR A 125 23.76 36.89 95.58
CA TYR A 125 22.65 36.56 96.43
C TYR A 125 21.91 37.81 96.93
N LEU A 126 22.60 38.93 97.17
CA LEU A 126 21.91 40.23 97.12
C LEU A 126 21.22 40.43 95.75
N TYR A 127 21.83 39.79 94.76
CA TYR A 127 21.34 39.24 93.51
C TYR A 127 19.93 38.62 93.49
N LEU A 128 19.67 37.52 94.19
CA LEU A 128 18.37 36.84 94.13
C LEU A 128 17.29 37.56 94.96
N LEU A 129 17.67 38.65 95.63
CA LEU A 129 16.82 39.45 96.49
C LEU A 129 16.33 40.74 95.85
N LYS A 130 17.10 41.38 94.97
CA LYS A 130 16.47 42.29 94.02
C LYS A 130 15.53 41.53 93.05
N PHE A 131 15.93 40.29 92.71
CA PHE A 131 15.22 39.40 91.80
C PHE A 131 13.77 39.11 92.21
N TYR A 132 13.51 38.87 93.49
CA TYR A 132 12.12 38.60 93.90
C TYR A 132 11.34 39.87 94.30
N GLU A 133 12.01 41.00 94.56
CA GLU A 133 11.39 42.26 94.97
C GLU A 133 10.87 43.12 93.78
N GLU A 134 11.45 43.03 92.58
CA GLU A 134 10.84 43.58 91.33
C GLU A 134 9.66 42.73 90.81
N LEU A 135 9.70 41.41 91.07
CA LEU A 135 8.66 40.44 90.70
C LEU A 135 7.32 40.74 91.39
N LYS A 136 7.36 41.48 92.50
CA LYS A 136 6.20 41.79 93.35
C LYS A 136 5.64 43.21 93.16
N GLN A 137 6.42 44.18 92.64
CA GLN A 137 6.02 45.60 92.58
C GLN A 137 5.53 46.08 91.19
N SER A 138 5.96 45.44 90.07
CA SER A 138 5.53 45.77 88.68
C SER A 138 4.19 45.17 88.25
N SER A 139 3.68 44.20 89.01
CA SER A 139 2.37 43.59 88.78
C SER A 139 1.20 44.54 89.13
N ILE A 140 1.47 45.65 89.84
CA ILE A 140 0.42 46.55 90.36
C ILE A 140 0.21 47.81 89.49
N ASP A 141 1.25 48.37 88.84
CA ASP A 141 1.10 49.57 87.99
C ASP A 141 0.87 49.29 86.48
N HIS A 142 1.04 48.04 86.01
CA HIS A 142 0.84 47.69 84.59
C HIS A 142 -0.56 47.17 84.25
N VAL A 143 -1.41 46.88 85.24
CA VAL A 143 -2.77 46.33 85.00
C VAL A 143 -3.70 47.33 84.28
N GLU A 144 -3.45 48.64 84.39
CA GLU A 144 -4.22 49.65 83.65
C GLU A 144 -3.68 49.97 82.24
N SER A 145 -2.41 49.67 81.95
CA SER A 145 -1.82 49.81 80.61
C SER A 145 -2.03 48.55 79.75
N VAL A 146 -1.89 47.36 80.35
CA VAL A 146 -2.04 46.07 79.65
C VAL A 146 -3.47 45.81 79.21
N ARG A 147 -4.48 46.36 79.90
CA ARG A 147 -5.87 46.21 79.46
C ARG A 147 -6.13 46.84 78.09
N ARG A 148 -5.40 47.89 77.71
CA ARG A 148 -5.51 48.53 76.38
C ARG A 148 -4.66 47.83 75.31
N THR A 149 -3.48 47.31 75.64
CA THR A 149 -2.65 46.55 74.68
C THR A 149 -3.15 45.12 74.48
N HIS A 150 -3.72 44.47 75.50
CA HIS A 150 -4.32 43.14 75.38
C HIS A 150 -5.63 43.15 74.58
N GLU A 151 -6.43 44.24 74.63
CA GLU A 151 -7.56 44.42 73.72
C GLU A 151 -7.10 44.60 72.26
N ILE A 152 -5.98 45.29 72.02
CA ILE A 152 -5.38 45.45 70.68
C ILE A 152 -4.76 44.13 70.18
N GLU A 153 -4.08 43.37 71.05
CA GLU A 153 -3.56 42.03 70.73
C GLU A 153 -4.69 41.03 70.47
N LEU A 154 -5.76 41.04 71.26
CA LEU A 154 -6.95 40.21 71.01
C LEU A 154 -7.65 40.62 69.70
N LEU A 155 -7.68 41.91 69.35
CA LEU A 155 -8.16 42.39 68.05
C LEU A 155 -7.25 41.93 66.90
N ASN A 156 -5.93 41.95 67.09
CA ASN A 156 -4.97 41.48 66.09
C ASN A 156 -5.04 39.96 65.92
N ILE A 157 -5.11 39.18 67.00
CA ILE A 157 -5.31 37.73 66.97
C ILE A 157 -6.67 37.39 66.33
N LYS A 158 -7.72 38.17 66.60
CA LYS A 158 -9.03 37.98 65.97
C LYS A 158 -9.01 38.34 64.48
N LYS A 159 -8.25 39.37 64.08
CA LYS A 159 -8.03 39.76 62.69
C LYS A 159 -7.20 38.71 61.95
N GLU A 160 -6.16 38.19 62.56
CA GLU A 160 -5.32 37.10 62.04
C GLU A 160 -6.12 35.80 61.93
N ASN A 161 -6.92 35.45 62.93
CA ASN A 161 -7.85 34.32 62.84
C ASN A 161 -8.91 34.51 61.75
N SER A 162 -9.41 35.72 61.53
CA SER A 162 -10.33 35.99 60.41
C SER A 162 -9.64 35.86 59.05
N SER A 163 -8.36 36.24 58.96
CA SER A 163 -7.53 36.06 57.77
C SER A 163 -7.22 34.58 57.53
N LEU A 164 -6.91 33.82 58.58
CA LEU A 164 -6.69 32.38 58.51
C LEU A 164 -7.99 31.64 58.17
N GLN A 165 -9.14 32.04 58.71
CA GLN A 165 -10.44 31.47 58.32
C GLN A 165 -10.79 31.77 56.86
N SER A 166 -10.45 32.96 56.35
CA SER A 166 -10.56 33.28 54.93
C SER A 166 -9.67 32.34 54.11
N GLY A 167 -8.39 32.22 54.48
CA GLY A 167 -7.44 31.32 53.80
C GLY A 167 -7.85 29.85 53.84
N VAL A 168 -8.41 29.37 54.95
CA VAL A 168 -8.96 28.00 55.06
C VAL A 168 -10.19 27.84 54.17
N SER A 169 -11.04 28.86 54.06
CA SER A 169 -12.20 28.84 53.16
C SER A 169 -11.76 28.81 51.70
N GLU A 170 -10.75 29.59 51.32
CA GLU A 170 -10.14 29.58 49.98
C GLU A 170 -9.48 28.22 49.66
N LEU A 171 -8.75 27.64 50.61
CA LEU A 171 -8.17 26.30 50.49
C LEU A 171 -9.25 25.23 50.30
N ASN A 172 -10.36 25.31 51.05
CA ASN A 172 -11.48 24.37 50.88
C ASN A 172 -12.14 24.49 49.50
N VAL A 173 -12.24 25.71 48.95
CA VAL A 173 -12.72 25.92 47.57
C VAL A 173 -11.77 25.28 46.57
N LEU A 174 -10.45 25.46 46.73
CA LEU A 174 -9.45 24.85 45.86
C LEU A 174 -9.44 23.32 45.94
N VAL A 175 -9.59 22.75 47.15
CA VAL A 175 -9.71 21.29 47.34
C VAL A 175 -10.96 20.77 46.63
N PHE A 176 -12.09 21.45 46.76
CA PHE A 176 -13.32 21.08 46.06
C PHE A 176 -13.17 21.17 44.53
N GLU A 177 -12.49 22.20 44.01
CA GLU A 177 -12.19 22.31 42.58
C GLU A 177 -11.26 21.21 42.09
N LEU A 178 -10.25 20.82 42.88
CA LEU A 178 -9.36 19.71 42.58
C LEU A 178 -10.08 18.36 42.58
N GLU A 179 -10.97 18.11 43.55
CA GLU A 179 -11.81 16.90 43.58
C GLU A 179 -12.71 16.83 42.34
N LYS A 180 -13.34 17.95 41.98
CA LYS A 180 -14.15 18.03 40.76
C LYS A 180 -13.32 17.80 39.49
N SER A 181 -12.11 18.35 39.42
CA SER A 181 -11.19 18.10 38.30
C SER A 181 -10.75 16.64 38.24
N LYS A 182 -10.55 15.99 39.38
CA LYS A 182 -10.21 14.56 39.45
C LYS A 182 -11.36 13.69 38.95
N GLU A 183 -12.60 13.98 39.35
CA GLU A 183 -13.80 13.28 38.85
C GLU A 183 -13.93 13.42 37.32
N GLN A 184 -13.68 14.62 36.78
CA GLN A 184 -13.67 14.84 35.33
C GLN A 184 -12.59 14.04 34.61
N GLN A 185 -11.41 13.90 35.22
CA GLN A 185 -10.31 13.10 34.67
C GLN A 185 -10.62 11.60 34.71
N GLU A 186 -11.24 11.10 35.78
CA GLU A 186 -11.70 9.71 35.88
C GLU A 186 -12.76 9.39 34.82
N LEU A 187 -13.71 10.30 34.59
CA LEU A 187 -14.70 10.16 33.51
C LEU A 187 -14.04 10.15 32.13
N LEU A 188 -13.08 11.05 31.89
CA LEU A 188 -12.35 11.09 30.63
C LEU A 188 -11.56 9.81 30.36
N ASN A 189 -10.91 9.26 31.39
CA ASN A 189 -10.20 7.99 31.30
C ASN A 189 -11.15 6.82 30.98
N SER A 190 -12.32 6.78 31.62
CA SER A 190 -13.36 5.77 31.33
C SER A 190 -13.80 5.83 29.86
N ASN A 191 -14.05 7.02 29.33
CA ASN A 191 -14.44 7.20 27.93
C ASN A 191 -13.31 6.80 26.96
N LEU A 192 -12.06 7.07 27.32
CA LEU A 192 -10.88 6.66 26.55
C LEU A 192 -10.73 5.14 26.51
N GLU A 193 -10.99 4.44 27.62
CA GLU A 193 -10.96 2.98 27.67
C GLU A 193 -12.06 2.36 26.79
N GLU A 194 -13.25 2.95 26.75
CA GLU A 194 -14.35 2.53 25.86
C GLU A 194 -13.95 2.68 24.39
N VAL A 195 -13.45 3.86 23.99
CA VAL A 195 -12.97 4.12 22.62
C VAL A 195 -11.83 3.17 22.22
N VAL A 196 -10.89 2.89 23.13
CA VAL A 196 -9.83 1.90 22.89
C VAL A 196 -10.41 0.49 22.74
N GLY A 197 -11.48 0.15 23.45
CA GLY A 197 -12.22 -1.09 23.30
C GLY A 197 -12.84 -1.24 21.91
N GLU A 198 -13.51 -0.19 21.43
CA GLU A 198 -14.08 -0.12 20.08
C GLU A 198 -13.01 -0.28 18.99
N PHE A 199 -11.90 0.46 19.09
CA PHE A 199 -10.80 0.33 18.14
C PHE A 199 -10.19 -1.07 18.11
N LYS A 200 -10.11 -1.76 19.26
CA LYS A 200 -9.64 -3.16 19.30
C LYS A 200 -10.63 -4.11 18.63
N ALA A 201 -11.93 -3.90 18.81
CA ALA A 201 -12.96 -4.71 18.14
C ALA A 201 -12.93 -4.50 16.62
N ASP A 202 -12.78 -3.25 16.17
CA ASP A 202 -12.68 -2.92 14.75
C ASP A 202 -11.40 -3.45 14.11
N ALA A 203 -10.26 -3.38 14.82
CA ALA A 203 -9.00 -3.97 14.38
C ALA A 203 -9.12 -5.50 14.24
N PHE A 204 -9.79 -6.15 15.18
CA PHE A 204 -10.04 -7.59 15.12
C PHE A 204 -10.95 -7.98 13.94
N LEU A 205 -12.05 -7.24 13.71
CA LEU A 205 -12.93 -7.45 12.57
C LEU A 205 -12.21 -7.21 11.24
N SER A 206 -11.36 -6.20 11.17
CA SER A 206 -10.57 -5.88 9.99
C SER A 206 -9.54 -6.97 9.68
N SER A 207 -8.85 -7.48 10.71
CA SER A 207 -7.93 -8.62 10.57
C SER A 207 -8.66 -9.89 10.10
N LYS A 208 -9.87 -10.16 10.63
CA LYS A 208 -10.68 -11.30 10.17
C LYS A 208 -11.08 -11.17 8.69
N LYS A 209 -11.48 -9.96 8.25
CA LYS A 209 -11.79 -9.69 6.84
C LYS A 209 -10.57 -9.84 5.94
N LEU A 210 -9.40 -9.38 6.40
CA LEU A 210 -8.14 -9.51 5.68
C LEU A 210 -7.79 -10.99 5.45
N ASN A 211 -7.86 -11.81 6.51
CA ASN A 211 -7.58 -13.25 6.40
C ASN A 211 -8.53 -13.96 5.44
N LEU A 212 -9.81 -13.58 5.43
CA LEU A 212 -10.81 -14.14 4.52
C LEU A 212 -10.51 -13.77 3.05
N ALA A 213 -10.11 -12.52 2.80
CA ALA A 213 -9.69 -12.06 1.48
C ALA A 213 -8.38 -12.73 1.02
N GLU A 214 -7.44 -13.01 1.94
CA GLU A 214 -6.22 -13.77 1.63
C GLU A 214 -6.52 -15.22 1.25
N GLU A 215 -7.46 -15.88 1.95
CA GLU A 215 -7.92 -17.23 1.60
C GLU A 215 -8.61 -17.26 0.22
N GLU A 216 -9.49 -16.30 -0.07
CA GLU A 216 -10.13 -16.16 -1.38
C GLU A 216 -9.12 -15.92 -2.51
N LEU A 217 -8.11 -15.07 -2.26
CA LEU A 217 -7.03 -14.80 -3.22
C LEU A 217 -6.18 -16.06 -3.46
N LEU A 218 -5.91 -16.85 -2.43
CA LEU A 218 -5.19 -18.11 -2.55
C LEU A 218 -5.99 -19.12 -3.38
N GLN A 219 -7.31 -19.25 -3.16
CA GLN A 219 -8.18 -20.11 -3.95
C GLN A 219 -8.25 -19.67 -5.42
N ALA A 220 -8.38 -18.37 -5.68
CA ALA A 220 -8.38 -17.82 -7.03
C ALA A 220 -7.05 -18.09 -7.75
N LYS A 221 -5.92 -17.99 -7.04
CA LYS A 221 -4.59 -18.31 -7.59
C LYS A 221 -4.49 -19.78 -7.99
N VAL A 222 -4.92 -20.70 -7.13
CA VAL A 222 -4.94 -22.14 -7.42
C VAL A 222 -5.83 -22.43 -8.64
N HIS A 223 -7.01 -21.81 -8.71
CA HIS A 223 -7.90 -21.97 -9.86
C HIS A 223 -7.26 -21.51 -11.18
N LEU A 224 -6.62 -20.34 -11.18
CA LEU A 224 -5.94 -19.78 -12.36
C LEU A 224 -4.76 -20.66 -12.80
N GLU A 225 -4.02 -21.23 -11.85
CA GLU A 225 -2.93 -22.16 -12.13
C GLU A 225 -3.44 -23.46 -12.77
N THR A 226 -4.57 -24.00 -12.29
CA THR A 226 -5.22 -25.17 -12.92
C THR A 226 -5.79 -24.87 -14.32
N GLU A 227 -6.36 -23.68 -14.56
CA GLU A 227 -6.78 -23.29 -15.91
C GLU A 227 -5.61 -23.12 -16.87
N LYS A 228 -4.51 -22.53 -16.38
CA LYS A 228 -3.27 -22.40 -17.16
C LYS A 228 -2.73 -23.76 -17.58
N GLU A 229 -2.72 -24.74 -16.69
CA GLU A 229 -2.34 -26.12 -17.03
C GLU A 229 -3.27 -26.76 -18.07
N LYS A 230 -4.59 -26.55 -17.96
CA LYS A 230 -5.55 -27.03 -18.97
C LYS A 230 -5.29 -26.40 -20.34
N ILE A 231 -5.10 -25.08 -20.39
CA ILE A 231 -4.82 -24.36 -21.64
C ILE A 231 -3.52 -24.89 -22.26
N TYR A 232 -2.47 -25.12 -21.48
CA TYR A 232 -1.23 -25.70 -22.02
C TYR A 232 -1.45 -27.09 -22.60
N HIS A 233 -2.25 -27.92 -21.93
CA HIS A 233 -2.58 -29.25 -22.42
C HIS A 233 -3.35 -29.20 -23.75
N GLU A 234 -4.38 -28.35 -23.85
CA GLU A 234 -5.14 -28.13 -25.08
C GLU A 234 -4.25 -27.60 -26.23
N LEU A 235 -3.31 -26.70 -25.93
CA LEU A 235 -2.37 -26.14 -26.91
C LEU A 235 -1.40 -27.21 -27.42
N GLU A 236 -0.98 -28.13 -26.55
CA GLU A 236 -0.13 -29.26 -26.91
C GLU A 236 -0.88 -30.31 -27.75
N GLU A 237 -2.14 -30.61 -27.42
CA GLU A 237 -3.02 -31.42 -28.25
C GLU A 237 -3.24 -30.79 -29.63
N PHE A 238 -3.48 -29.48 -29.69
CA PHE A 238 -3.63 -28.74 -30.95
C PHE A 238 -2.36 -28.80 -31.79
N LYS A 239 -1.18 -28.57 -31.19
CA LYS A 239 0.12 -28.71 -31.88
C LYS A 239 0.32 -30.11 -32.43
N ASN A 240 0.02 -31.15 -31.66
CA ASN A 240 0.15 -32.53 -32.10
C ASN A 240 -0.81 -32.85 -33.26
N THR A 241 -2.04 -32.33 -33.21
CA THR A 241 -3.04 -32.52 -34.26
C THR A 241 -2.64 -31.80 -35.55
N ASN A 242 -2.17 -30.55 -35.45
CA ASN A 242 -1.67 -29.80 -36.61
C ASN A 242 -0.41 -30.42 -37.21
N THR A 243 0.50 -30.93 -36.39
CA THR A 243 1.72 -31.60 -36.89
C THR A 243 1.35 -32.84 -37.71
N LYS A 244 0.43 -33.67 -37.21
CA LYS A 244 -0.10 -34.82 -37.97
C LYS A 244 -0.81 -34.41 -39.25
N SER A 245 -1.60 -33.33 -39.22
CA SER A 245 -2.25 -32.80 -40.42
C SER A 245 -1.23 -32.31 -41.44
N PHE A 246 -0.16 -31.65 -40.99
CA PHE A 246 0.90 -31.15 -41.86
C PHE A 246 1.68 -32.31 -42.49
N GLU A 247 2.04 -33.33 -41.71
CA GLU A 247 2.66 -34.56 -42.22
C GLU A 247 1.80 -35.26 -43.29
N SER A 248 0.48 -35.30 -43.09
CA SER A 248 -0.45 -35.84 -44.08
C SER A 248 -0.47 -35.00 -45.37
N ILE A 249 -0.44 -33.66 -45.27
CA ILE A 249 -0.41 -32.77 -46.44
C ILE A 249 0.89 -32.99 -47.23
N VAL A 250 2.04 -33.06 -46.55
CA VAL A 250 3.35 -33.31 -47.19
C VAL A 250 3.37 -34.66 -47.90
N LEU A 251 2.76 -35.70 -47.31
CA LEU A 251 2.60 -37.00 -47.95
C LEU A 251 1.75 -36.91 -49.22
N THR A 252 0.61 -36.23 -49.17
CA THR A 252 -0.26 -36.03 -50.34
C THR A 252 0.40 -35.18 -51.43
N GLU A 253 1.16 -34.16 -51.08
CA GLU A 253 1.94 -33.36 -52.04
C GLU A 253 3.00 -34.21 -52.76
N LYS A 254 3.67 -35.10 -52.03
CA LYS A 254 4.62 -36.04 -52.61
C LYS A 254 3.95 -37.01 -53.59
N GLU A 255 2.82 -37.59 -53.21
CA GLU A 255 2.03 -38.47 -54.10
C GLU A 255 1.55 -37.73 -55.35
N ASN A 256 1.07 -36.48 -55.19
CA ASN A 256 0.66 -35.64 -56.31
C ASN A 256 1.84 -35.32 -57.24
N PHE A 257 3.03 -35.04 -56.69
CA PHE A 257 4.23 -34.80 -57.48
C PHE A 257 4.62 -36.05 -58.31
N GLU A 258 4.58 -37.24 -57.71
CA GLU A 258 4.83 -38.51 -58.40
C GLU A 258 3.80 -38.76 -59.52
N LEU A 259 2.52 -38.47 -59.27
CA LEU A 259 1.46 -38.55 -60.29
C LEU A 259 1.67 -37.55 -61.43
N VAL A 260 2.09 -36.31 -61.13
CA VAL A 260 2.38 -35.30 -62.15
C VAL A 260 3.55 -35.76 -63.04
N GLN A 261 4.62 -36.29 -62.46
CA GLN A 261 5.74 -36.84 -63.25
C GLN A 261 5.29 -38.00 -64.14
N LYS A 262 4.44 -38.89 -63.61
CA LYS A 262 3.88 -40.01 -64.39
C LYS A 262 3.01 -39.51 -65.55
N ASN A 263 2.17 -38.50 -65.33
CA ASN A 263 1.33 -37.90 -66.36
C ASN A 263 2.15 -37.17 -67.44
N GLN A 264 3.24 -36.51 -67.06
CA GLN A 264 4.18 -35.90 -68.02
C GLN A 264 4.87 -36.96 -68.89
N SER A 265 5.33 -38.05 -68.29
CA SER A 265 5.93 -39.18 -69.00
C SER A 265 4.94 -39.84 -69.98
N LEU A 266 3.70 -40.07 -69.54
CA LEU A 266 2.63 -40.60 -70.40
C LEU A 266 2.26 -39.65 -71.54
N SER A 267 2.19 -38.34 -71.28
CA SER A 267 1.92 -37.33 -72.32
C SER A 267 3.02 -37.30 -73.38
N TYR A 268 4.29 -37.42 -72.96
CA TYR A 268 5.42 -37.54 -73.88
C TYR A 268 5.33 -38.81 -74.74
N ALA A 269 5.03 -39.96 -74.11
CA ALA A 269 4.86 -41.22 -74.82
C ALA A 269 3.71 -41.15 -75.86
N LEU A 270 2.58 -40.53 -75.48
CA LEU A 270 1.45 -40.31 -76.39
C LEU A 270 1.85 -39.44 -77.58
N LYS A 271 2.55 -38.33 -77.35
CA LYS A 271 3.02 -37.44 -78.42
C LYS A 271 3.95 -38.15 -79.41
N VAL A 272 4.85 -38.98 -78.90
CA VAL A 272 5.73 -39.81 -79.75
C VAL A 272 4.92 -40.82 -80.57
N GLN A 273 3.89 -41.43 -79.99
CA GLN A 273 3.00 -42.36 -80.68
C GLN A 273 2.19 -41.65 -81.77
N GLU A 274 1.63 -40.47 -81.49
CA GLU A 274 0.89 -39.65 -82.46
C GLU A 274 1.77 -39.23 -83.64
N GLN A 275 3.02 -38.82 -83.37
CA GLN A 275 3.98 -38.47 -84.41
C GLN A 275 4.31 -39.68 -85.30
N LYS A 276 4.54 -40.85 -84.71
CA LYS A 276 4.77 -42.09 -85.47
C LYS A 276 3.54 -42.51 -86.30
N TYR A 277 2.34 -42.33 -85.75
CA TYR A 277 1.10 -42.60 -86.48
C TYR A 277 0.92 -41.64 -87.66
N HIS A 278 1.23 -40.35 -87.46
CA HIS A 278 1.23 -39.35 -88.53
C HIS A 278 2.24 -39.68 -89.63
N ASP A 279 3.47 -40.08 -89.27
CA ASP A 279 4.49 -40.52 -90.21
C ASP A 279 4.03 -41.73 -91.04
N MET A 280 3.36 -42.71 -90.40
CA MET A 280 2.75 -43.83 -91.12
C MET A 280 1.63 -43.36 -92.05
N LYS A 281 0.75 -42.47 -91.59
CA LYS A 281 -0.36 -41.95 -92.39
C LYS A 281 0.13 -41.16 -93.61
N LEU A 282 1.22 -40.40 -93.50
CA LEU A 282 1.88 -39.71 -94.62
C LEU A 282 2.40 -40.71 -95.66
N ILE A 283 2.99 -41.82 -95.22
CA ILE A 283 3.42 -42.90 -96.12
C ILE A 283 2.23 -43.51 -96.85
N PHE A 284 1.12 -43.75 -96.14
CA PHE A 284 -0.10 -44.29 -96.75
C PHE A 284 -0.81 -43.31 -97.68
N THR A 285 -0.73 -42.00 -97.46
CA THR A 285 -1.33 -41.00 -98.37
C THR A 285 -0.47 -40.77 -99.62
N GLN A 286 0.85 -40.88 -99.51
CA GLN A 286 1.75 -40.92 -100.68
C GLN A 286 1.55 -42.16 -101.58
N TYR A 287 0.82 -43.18 -101.09
CA TYR A 287 0.43 -44.38 -101.85
C TYR A 287 -0.62 -44.10 -102.93
N GLU A 288 -1.48 -43.09 -102.72
CA GLU A 288 -2.62 -42.83 -103.62
C GLU A 288 -2.22 -42.03 -104.87
N ASP A 289 -1.04 -41.36 -104.88
CA ASP A 289 -0.70 -40.39 -105.93
C ASP A 289 0.28 -40.84 -107.03
N HIS A 290 1.03 -41.96 -106.93
CA HIS A 290 2.04 -42.30 -107.96
C HIS A 290 2.18 -43.77 -108.41
N SER A 291 2.35 -43.93 -109.72
CA SER A 291 2.43 -45.15 -110.54
C SER A 291 3.78 -45.87 -110.55
N LYS A 292 4.49 -45.98 -109.41
CA LYS A 292 5.72 -46.79 -109.32
C LYS A 292 5.71 -47.71 -108.09
N LYS A 293 5.27 -48.95 -108.30
CA LYS A 293 5.08 -49.99 -107.27
C LYS A 293 6.37 -50.71 -106.80
N GLU A 294 7.53 -50.47 -107.39
CA GLU A 294 8.72 -51.31 -107.16
C GLU A 294 9.71 -50.87 -106.06
N GLY A 295 9.55 -49.71 -105.42
CA GLY A 295 10.43 -49.28 -104.32
C GLY A 295 9.73 -49.12 -102.95
N LEU A 296 8.43 -49.44 -102.89
CA LEU A 296 7.57 -49.02 -101.78
C LEU A 296 7.27 -50.14 -100.79
N ASN A 297 7.10 -51.37 -101.27
CA ASN A 297 7.10 -52.54 -100.38
C ASN A 297 8.40 -52.59 -99.58
N GLU A 298 9.53 -52.25 -100.20
CA GLU A 298 10.84 -52.24 -99.54
C GLU A 298 10.94 -51.15 -98.47
N ARG A 299 10.40 -49.93 -98.68
CA ARG A 299 10.38 -48.88 -97.64
C ARG A 299 9.36 -49.11 -96.53
N VAL A 300 8.20 -49.69 -96.85
CA VAL A 300 7.19 -50.08 -95.84
C VAL A 300 7.70 -51.26 -95.02
N LEU A 301 8.34 -52.25 -95.66
CA LEU A 301 9.04 -53.33 -94.98
C LEU A 301 10.23 -52.81 -94.19
N GLU A 302 11.02 -51.87 -94.71
CA GLU A 302 12.16 -51.29 -93.99
C GLU A 302 11.69 -50.56 -92.74
N LYS A 303 10.66 -49.70 -92.81
CA LYS A 303 10.10 -49.06 -91.60
C LYS A 303 9.31 -50.00 -90.69
N ALA A 304 8.65 -51.03 -91.23
CA ALA A 304 7.98 -52.04 -90.42
C ALA A 304 9.00 -52.95 -89.72
N PHE A 305 10.09 -53.34 -90.40
CA PHE A 305 11.23 -54.03 -89.80
C PHE A 305 11.98 -53.13 -88.85
N ASP A 306 12.08 -51.83 -89.09
CA ASP A 306 12.68 -50.89 -88.13
C ASP A 306 11.81 -50.81 -86.87
N TYR A 307 10.47 -50.78 -87.02
CA TYR A 307 9.52 -50.88 -85.91
C TYR A 307 9.51 -52.27 -85.22
N PHE A 308 9.81 -53.35 -85.95
CA PHE A 308 9.81 -54.72 -85.43
C PHE A 308 11.14 -55.10 -84.76
N LEU A 309 12.27 -54.65 -85.32
CA LEU A 309 13.62 -54.80 -84.77
C LEU A 309 13.87 -53.82 -83.61
N HIS A 310 13.24 -52.64 -83.64
CA HIS A 310 13.44 -51.61 -82.62
C HIS A 310 12.24 -51.36 -81.72
N GLY A 311 11.06 -51.98 -81.91
CA GLY A 311 9.87 -51.70 -81.10
C GLY A 311 9.54 -50.20 -80.96
N PRO A 312 8.65 -49.81 -80.04
CA PRO A 312 8.65 -48.44 -79.53
C PRO A 312 9.91 -48.11 -78.72
N VAL A 313 10.74 -49.11 -78.37
CA VAL A 313 12.04 -48.94 -77.70
C VAL A 313 12.98 -50.06 -78.16
N GLY A 314 14.12 -49.67 -78.75
CA GLY A 314 15.09 -50.51 -79.48
C GLY A 314 15.38 -51.88 -78.87
N GLY A 315 15.56 -52.88 -79.75
CA GLY A 315 15.80 -54.27 -79.42
C GLY A 315 16.77 -54.53 -78.27
N ASP A 316 16.37 -55.50 -77.45
CA ASP A 316 17.18 -56.59 -76.94
C ASP A 316 16.24 -57.36 -76.01
N GLN A 317 15.81 -58.55 -76.42
CA GLN A 317 15.13 -59.46 -75.51
C GLN A 317 15.95 -59.67 -74.23
N ALA A 318 17.29 -59.61 -74.33
CA ALA A 318 18.22 -59.58 -73.20
C ALA A 318 18.18 -58.30 -72.35
N LYS A 319 17.83 -57.12 -72.89
CA LYS A 319 17.62 -55.89 -72.10
C LYS A 319 16.24 -55.88 -71.46
N LEU A 320 15.23 -56.43 -72.13
CA LEU A 320 13.90 -56.60 -71.54
C LEU A 320 13.96 -57.62 -70.41
N GLU A 321 14.62 -58.76 -70.60
CA GLU A 321 14.87 -59.75 -69.54
C GLU A 321 15.71 -59.16 -68.41
N LYS A 322 16.79 -58.41 -68.69
CA LYS A 322 17.52 -57.67 -67.64
C LYS A 322 16.66 -56.63 -66.93
N LYS A 323 15.74 -55.97 -67.63
CA LYS A 323 14.85 -54.97 -67.04
C LYS A 323 13.74 -55.64 -66.23
N VAL A 324 13.25 -56.80 -66.66
CA VAL A 324 12.32 -57.64 -65.90
C VAL A 324 13.01 -58.16 -64.65
N ASP A 325 14.24 -58.70 -64.74
CA ASP A 325 15.04 -59.12 -63.58
C ASP A 325 15.31 -57.95 -62.62
N LEU A 326 15.62 -56.76 -63.16
CA LEU A 326 15.86 -55.58 -62.34
C LEU A 326 14.58 -55.07 -61.68
N LEU A 327 13.44 -55.12 -62.38
CA LEU A 327 12.12 -54.78 -61.83
C LEU A 327 11.66 -55.83 -60.81
N GLU A 328 11.90 -57.12 -61.01
CA GLU A 328 11.61 -58.17 -60.02
C GLU A 328 12.49 -58.02 -58.79
N LYS A 329 13.75 -57.63 -58.96
CA LYS A 329 14.65 -57.30 -57.85
C LYS A 329 14.18 -56.05 -57.09
N GLU A 330 13.82 -54.99 -57.80
CA GLU A 330 13.24 -53.79 -57.19
C GLU A 330 11.90 -54.10 -56.49
N LEU A 331 11.07 -54.97 -57.05
CA LEU A 331 9.82 -55.40 -56.45
C LEU A 331 10.09 -56.15 -55.13
N LYS A 332 11.04 -57.10 -55.14
CA LYS A 332 11.47 -57.80 -53.92
C LYS A 332 12.09 -56.88 -52.88
N GLU A 333 12.90 -55.91 -53.29
CA GLU A 333 13.47 -54.92 -52.37
C GLU A 333 12.38 -54.02 -51.77
N LYS A 334 11.36 -53.65 -52.56
CA LYS A 334 10.19 -52.93 -52.05
C LYS A 334 9.34 -53.78 -51.13
N ASP A 335 9.10 -55.04 -51.45
CA ASP A 335 8.35 -55.96 -50.59
C ASP A 335 9.07 -56.16 -49.25
N LEU A 336 10.39 -56.36 -49.27
CA LEU A 336 11.22 -56.42 -48.06
C LEU A 336 11.21 -55.10 -47.27
N PHE A 337 11.22 -53.97 -47.97
CA PHE A 337 11.10 -52.65 -47.35
C PHE A 337 9.73 -52.46 -46.68
N PHE A 338 8.64 -52.85 -47.34
CA PHE A 338 7.28 -52.75 -46.79
C PHE A 338 7.03 -53.75 -45.67
N GLU A 339 7.54 -54.98 -45.75
CA GLU A 339 7.54 -55.93 -44.63
C GLU A 339 8.33 -55.39 -43.44
N GLY A 340 9.51 -54.80 -43.68
CA GLY A 340 10.30 -54.15 -42.66
C GLY A 340 9.58 -52.96 -42.02
N LYS A 341 8.87 -52.16 -42.83
CA LYS A 341 8.06 -51.02 -42.35
C LYS A 341 6.85 -51.49 -41.56
N LEU A 342 6.14 -52.52 -42.02
CA LEU A 342 5.02 -53.14 -41.31
C LEU A 342 5.46 -53.72 -39.97
N LYS A 343 6.63 -54.36 -39.92
CA LYS A 343 7.19 -54.90 -38.69
C LYS A 343 7.55 -53.79 -37.69
N ARG A 344 8.21 -52.73 -38.14
CA ARG A 344 8.51 -51.55 -37.29
C ARG A 344 7.24 -50.89 -36.79
N SER A 345 6.24 -50.67 -37.65
CA SER A 345 4.97 -50.09 -37.24
C SER A 345 4.21 -51.00 -36.27
N SER A 346 4.30 -52.32 -36.41
CA SER A 346 3.74 -53.28 -35.45
C SER A 346 4.46 -53.23 -34.10
N ASP A 347 5.79 -53.13 -34.09
CA ASP A 347 6.60 -53.03 -32.88
C ASP A 347 6.32 -51.69 -32.15
N GLU A 348 6.26 -50.58 -32.89
CA GLU A 348 5.87 -49.25 -32.40
C GLU A 348 4.45 -49.23 -31.82
N LEU A 349 3.48 -49.88 -32.48
CA LEU A 349 2.11 -50.04 -31.96
C LEU A 349 2.09 -50.83 -30.65
N SER A 350 2.96 -51.83 -30.49
CA SER A 350 3.07 -52.60 -29.25
C SER A 350 3.65 -51.75 -28.10
N GLU A 351 4.68 -50.93 -28.38
CA GLU A 351 5.28 -50.01 -27.41
C GLU A 351 4.29 -48.93 -27.00
N VAL A 352 3.59 -48.32 -27.97
CA VAL A 352 2.55 -47.31 -27.71
C VAL A 352 1.42 -47.91 -26.87
N SER A 353 0.97 -49.13 -27.16
CA SER A 353 -0.04 -49.83 -26.36
C SER A 353 0.44 -50.07 -24.91
N SER A 354 1.70 -50.43 -24.72
CA SER A 354 2.30 -50.60 -23.39
C SER A 354 2.40 -49.28 -22.61
N HIS A 355 2.74 -48.20 -23.31
CA HIS A 355 2.85 -46.86 -22.74
C HIS A 355 1.46 -46.30 -22.36
N PHE A 356 0.44 -46.51 -23.18
CA PHE A 356 -0.95 -46.14 -22.87
C PHE A 356 -1.46 -46.89 -21.64
N LYS A 357 -1.18 -48.20 -21.53
CA LYS A 357 -1.55 -48.98 -20.34
C LYS A 357 -0.87 -48.47 -19.07
N LYS A 358 0.40 -48.04 -19.16
CA LYS A 358 1.12 -47.44 -18.03
C LYS A 358 0.54 -46.07 -17.65
N LYS A 359 0.30 -45.20 -18.64
CA LYS A 359 -0.27 -43.86 -18.43
C LYS A 359 -1.69 -43.92 -17.84
N ASN A 360 -2.53 -44.85 -18.31
CA ASN A 360 -3.86 -45.06 -17.72
C ASN A 360 -3.79 -45.51 -16.26
N LYS A 361 -2.84 -46.37 -15.89
CA LYS A 361 -2.63 -46.75 -14.48
C LYS A 361 -2.17 -45.58 -13.62
N GLU A 362 -1.30 -44.72 -14.14
CA GLU A 362 -0.85 -43.51 -13.45
C GLU A 362 -1.99 -42.51 -13.25
N ILE A 363 -2.82 -42.32 -14.28
CA ILE A 363 -4.02 -41.48 -14.21
C ILE A 363 -5.03 -42.03 -13.20
N GLU A 364 -5.29 -43.33 -13.20
CA GLU A 364 -6.16 -43.97 -12.19
C GLU A 364 -5.62 -43.80 -10.76
N LEU A 365 -4.30 -43.92 -10.58
CA LEU A 365 -3.65 -43.72 -9.27
C LEU A 365 -3.80 -42.26 -8.81
N HIS A 366 -3.62 -41.31 -9.73
CA HIS A 366 -3.78 -39.89 -9.48
C HIS A 366 -5.22 -39.55 -9.08
N TYR A 367 -6.22 -40.04 -9.80
CA TYR A 367 -7.62 -39.82 -9.43
C TYR A 367 -7.98 -40.44 -8.08
N LYS A 368 -7.47 -41.63 -7.76
CA LYS A 368 -7.68 -42.23 -6.44
C LYS A 368 -7.09 -41.38 -5.32
N LYS A 369 -5.91 -40.80 -5.54
CA LYS A 369 -5.27 -39.89 -4.59
C LYS A 369 -6.10 -38.61 -4.39
N ASN A 370 -6.51 -37.95 -5.47
CA ASN A 370 -7.33 -36.74 -5.39
C ASN A 370 -8.68 -36.99 -4.70
N ILE A 371 -9.33 -38.13 -4.97
CA ILE A 371 -10.56 -38.51 -4.28
C ILE A 371 -10.33 -38.68 -2.77
N SER A 372 -9.19 -39.27 -2.37
CA SER A 372 -8.87 -39.43 -0.94
C SER A 372 -8.58 -38.09 -0.25
N GLU A 373 -7.93 -37.14 -0.93
CA GLU A 373 -7.66 -35.79 -0.42
C GLU A 373 -8.96 -34.99 -0.26
N LEU A 374 -9.85 -35.02 -1.26
CA LEU A 374 -11.16 -34.37 -1.20
C LEU A 374 -12.05 -34.94 -0.09
N LEU A 375 -11.98 -36.25 0.18
CA LEU A 375 -12.70 -36.87 1.29
C LEU A 375 -12.16 -36.38 2.65
N ASN A 376 -10.85 -36.18 2.77
CA ASN A 376 -10.23 -35.66 3.98
C ASN A 376 -10.57 -34.17 4.20
N GLU A 377 -10.55 -33.35 3.14
CA GLU A 377 -10.99 -31.96 3.19
C GLU A 377 -12.45 -31.83 3.61
N LYS A 378 -13.33 -32.69 3.07
CA LYS A 378 -14.73 -32.76 3.48
C LYS A 378 -14.87 -33.06 4.98
N GLU A 379 -14.07 -33.98 5.52
CA GLU A 379 -14.10 -34.29 6.96
C GLU A 379 -13.66 -33.10 7.81
N ILE A 380 -12.64 -32.35 7.38
CA ILE A 380 -12.17 -31.13 8.05
C ILE A 380 -13.25 -30.04 8.01
N LEU A 381 -13.91 -29.86 6.87
CA LEU A 381 -14.99 -28.87 6.72
C LEU A 381 -16.19 -29.21 7.62
N VAL A 382 -16.57 -30.49 7.73
CA VAL A 382 -17.63 -30.92 8.64
C VAL A 382 -17.28 -30.56 10.09
N LYS A 383 -16.04 -30.81 10.54
CA LYS A 383 -15.60 -30.43 11.90
C LYS A 383 -15.67 -28.91 12.12
N LYS A 384 -15.27 -28.10 11.13
CA LYS A 384 -15.37 -26.63 11.21
C LYS A 384 -16.82 -26.13 11.29
N VAL A 385 -17.74 -26.78 10.57
CA VAL A 385 -19.18 -26.45 10.65
C VAL A 385 -19.72 -26.75 12.04
N ASP A 386 -19.38 -27.90 12.62
CA ASP A 386 -19.80 -28.26 13.98
C ASP A 386 -19.24 -27.27 15.04
N GLU A 387 -18.01 -26.80 14.86
CA GLU A 387 -17.40 -25.76 15.71
C GLU A 387 -18.12 -24.40 15.58
N LEU A 388 -18.50 -24.00 14.36
CA LEU A 388 -19.25 -22.77 14.11
C LEU A 388 -20.67 -22.81 14.68
N ASP A 389 -21.35 -23.96 14.59
CA ASP A 389 -22.68 -24.15 15.17
C ASP A 389 -22.63 -24.04 16.71
N SER A 390 -21.59 -24.60 17.33
CA SER A 390 -21.32 -24.44 18.76
C SER A 390 -21.07 -22.98 19.16
N TYR A 391 -20.31 -22.24 18.36
CA TYR A 391 -20.05 -20.82 18.57
C TYR A 391 -21.34 -19.98 18.42
N HIS A 392 -22.16 -20.27 17.42
CA HIS A 392 -23.43 -19.57 17.20
C HIS A 392 -24.42 -19.79 18.36
N ALA A 393 -24.46 -21.00 18.93
CA ALA A 393 -25.26 -21.27 20.12
C ALA A 393 -24.79 -20.43 21.33
N HIS A 394 -23.49 -20.19 21.45
CA HIS A 394 -22.91 -19.34 22.50
C HIS A 394 -23.26 -17.87 22.33
N VAL A 395 -23.24 -17.36 21.10
CA VAL A 395 -23.60 -15.97 20.78
C VAL A 395 -25.09 -15.70 21.05
N GLN A 396 -25.98 -16.62 20.67
CA GLN A 396 -27.41 -16.50 20.98
C GLN A 396 -27.68 -16.45 22.49
N LYS A 397 -26.96 -17.25 23.28
CA LYS A 397 -27.06 -17.23 24.75
C LYS A 397 -26.64 -15.87 25.31
N ASN A 398 -25.55 -15.29 24.80
CA ASN A 398 -25.09 -13.97 25.24
C ASN A 398 -26.04 -12.84 24.82
N GLN A 399 -26.64 -12.92 23.63
CA GLN A 399 -27.64 -11.94 23.18
C GLN A 399 -28.87 -11.93 24.09
N SER A 400 -29.36 -13.11 24.51
CA SER A 400 -30.49 -13.21 25.44
C SER A 400 -30.21 -12.62 26.85
N LEU A 401 -28.94 -12.57 27.26
CA LEU A 401 -28.50 -11.94 28.50
C LEU A 401 -28.46 -10.41 28.37
N ILE A 402 -28.00 -9.88 27.23
CA ILE A 402 -27.94 -8.44 26.95
C ILE A 402 -29.35 -7.84 26.85
N ASP A 403 -30.27 -8.54 26.18
CA ASP A 403 -31.66 -8.10 26.05
C ASP A 403 -32.41 -8.08 27.40
N SER A 404 -31.94 -8.84 28.40
CA SER A 404 -32.49 -8.83 29.76
C SER A 404 -31.99 -7.66 30.63
N GLN A 405 -30.84 -7.05 30.29
CA GLN A 405 -30.24 -5.93 31.03
C GLN A 405 -30.71 -4.56 30.51
N SER A 406 -30.92 -4.42 29.19
CA SER A 406 -31.31 -3.15 28.56
C SER A 406 -32.70 -2.63 28.98
N SER A 407 -33.59 -3.51 29.46
CA SER A 407 -34.93 -3.11 29.92
C SER A 407 -34.96 -2.39 31.29
N LYS A 408 -33.88 -2.47 32.10
CA LYS A 408 -33.83 -1.87 33.44
C LYS A 408 -33.11 -0.51 33.51
N GLU A 409 -32.35 -0.13 32.48
CA GLU A 409 -31.56 1.11 32.49
C GLU A 409 -32.26 2.32 31.84
N ASN A 410 -33.22 2.09 30.95
CA ASN A 410 -33.93 3.17 30.25
C ASN A 410 -34.89 4.01 31.14
N GLU A 411 -35.40 3.45 32.26
CA GLU A 411 -36.19 4.24 33.21
C GLU A 411 -35.34 5.14 34.12
N LYS A 412 -34.05 4.82 34.31
CA LYS A 412 -33.17 5.57 35.22
C LYS A 412 -32.56 6.81 34.58
N HIS A 413 -32.27 6.76 33.27
CA HIS A 413 -31.71 7.90 32.53
C HIS A 413 -32.69 9.06 32.35
N THR A 414 -33.98 8.78 32.20
CA THR A 414 -35.01 9.82 31.97
C THR A 414 -35.26 10.70 33.22
N LEU A 415 -35.03 10.17 34.42
CA LEU A 415 -35.13 10.90 35.69
C LEU A 415 -33.89 11.75 36.01
N GLN A 416 -32.73 11.43 35.44
CA GLN A 416 -31.47 12.11 35.74
C GLN A 416 -31.26 13.37 34.89
N ILE A 417 -31.80 13.39 33.66
CA ILE A 417 -31.73 14.55 32.75
C ILE A 417 -32.60 15.71 33.28
N SER A 418 -33.81 15.43 33.78
CA SER A 418 -34.69 16.49 34.33
C SER A 418 -34.16 17.14 35.61
N PHE A 419 -33.34 16.42 36.38
CA PHE A 419 -32.70 16.96 37.59
C PHE A 419 -31.49 17.86 37.28
N GLN A 420 -30.81 17.62 36.15
CA GLN A 420 -29.67 18.45 35.72
C GLN A 420 -30.13 19.77 35.10
N GLU A 421 -31.25 19.79 34.37
CA GLU A 421 -31.82 21.01 33.79
C GLU A 421 -32.27 22.01 34.87
N ALA A 422 -32.87 21.53 35.97
CA ALA A 422 -33.27 22.38 37.10
C ALA A 422 -32.08 22.96 37.90
N LYS A 423 -30.93 22.28 37.89
CA LYS A 423 -29.68 22.80 38.51
C LYS A 423 -29.03 23.86 37.63
N LEU A 424 -29.09 23.69 36.31
CA LEU A 424 -28.54 24.66 35.35
C LEU A 424 -29.28 26.00 35.45
N GLU A 425 -30.61 25.98 35.54
CA GLU A 425 -31.44 27.19 35.64
C GLU A 425 -31.20 27.98 36.94
N LYS A 426 -30.91 27.29 38.05
CA LYS A 426 -30.48 27.91 39.32
C LYS A 426 -29.07 28.53 39.26
N ALA A 427 -28.16 27.94 38.49
CA ALA A 427 -26.82 28.49 38.30
C ALA A 427 -26.87 29.78 37.45
N THR A 428 -27.67 29.80 36.40
CA THR A 428 -27.83 30.96 35.51
C THR A 428 -28.44 32.16 36.24
N THR A 429 -29.40 31.92 37.14
CA THR A 429 -29.99 32.99 37.98
C THR A 429 -29.02 33.51 39.05
N ARG A 430 -28.10 32.68 39.56
CA ARG A 430 -27.07 33.10 40.51
C ARG A 430 -25.97 33.94 39.84
N ILE A 431 -25.60 33.61 38.60
CA ILE A 431 -24.62 34.38 37.81
C ILE A 431 -25.17 35.79 37.52
N ALA A 432 -26.41 35.91 37.07
CA ALA A 432 -27.05 37.21 36.83
C ALA A 432 -27.14 38.09 38.10
N PHE A 433 -27.29 37.47 39.28
CA PHE A 433 -27.27 38.18 40.55
C PHE A 433 -25.86 38.70 40.91
N LEU A 434 -24.81 37.90 40.71
CA LEU A 434 -23.43 38.28 40.98
C LEU A 434 -22.92 39.38 40.04
N GLU A 435 -23.33 39.37 38.77
CA GLU A 435 -22.99 40.43 37.81
C GLU A 435 -23.61 41.80 38.18
N SER A 436 -24.80 41.75 38.78
CA SER A 436 -25.49 42.93 39.34
C SER A 436 -24.81 43.47 40.61
N GLU A 437 -24.33 42.60 41.49
CA GLU A 437 -23.53 42.99 42.67
C GLU A 437 -22.17 43.57 42.30
N LEU A 438 -21.47 42.96 41.33
CA LEU A 438 -20.16 43.44 40.86
C LEU A 438 -20.26 44.86 40.26
N SER A 439 -21.34 45.14 39.54
CA SER A 439 -21.61 46.46 38.97
C SER A 439 -21.90 47.53 40.02
N LYS A 440 -22.38 47.15 41.22
CA LYS A 440 -22.53 48.08 42.35
C LYS A 440 -21.21 48.38 43.04
N VAL A 441 -20.40 47.35 43.28
CA VAL A 441 -19.08 47.48 43.93
C VAL A 441 -18.11 48.30 43.07
N MET A 442 -18.19 48.19 41.74
CA MET A 442 -17.37 49.01 40.83
C MET A 442 -17.75 50.50 40.81
N ASN A 443 -18.98 50.87 41.22
CA ASN A 443 -19.38 52.28 41.33
C ASN A 443 -19.01 52.91 42.69
N GLU A 444 -18.73 52.11 43.72
CA GLU A 444 -18.47 52.60 45.08
C GLU A 444 -16.97 52.80 45.41
N ASN A 445 -16.06 52.21 44.64
CA ASN A 445 -14.62 52.27 44.91
C ASN A 445 -13.81 53.01 43.84
N GLN A 446 -13.98 54.33 43.78
CA GLN A 446 -13.23 55.22 42.88
C GLN A 446 -11.88 55.69 43.45
N GLY A 447 -11.16 54.81 44.17
CA GLY A 447 -10.01 55.21 45.01
C GLY A 447 -8.75 54.33 45.01
N GLN A 448 -8.63 53.29 44.19
CA GLN A 448 -7.42 52.47 44.15
C GLN A 448 -6.98 52.15 42.71
N VAL A 449 -6.13 53.03 42.17
CA VAL A 449 -5.72 53.05 40.76
C VAL A 449 -4.54 52.11 40.44
N GLU A 450 -3.80 51.57 41.42
CA GLU A 450 -2.65 50.69 41.12
C GLU A 450 -2.98 49.20 40.98
N VAL A 451 -4.07 48.70 41.58
CA VAL A 451 -4.47 47.29 41.43
C VAL A 451 -5.20 47.05 40.11
N ILE A 452 -5.91 48.08 39.61
CA ILE A 452 -6.66 48.03 38.34
C ILE A 452 -5.71 47.91 37.15
N ASP A 453 -4.55 48.59 37.16
CA ASP A 453 -3.62 48.59 36.02
C ASP A 453 -2.92 47.23 35.84
N ASN A 454 -2.71 46.49 36.94
CA ASN A 454 -2.19 45.12 36.90
C ASN A 454 -3.28 44.09 36.53
N PHE A 455 -4.53 44.30 36.99
CA PHE A 455 -5.66 43.47 36.56
C PHE A 455 -6.00 43.67 35.07
N GLU A 456 -5.93 44.90 34.54
CA GLU A 456 -6.15 45.19 33.12
C GLU A 456 -5.07 44.57 32.22
N LYS A 457 -3.81 44.54 32.66
CA LYS A 457 -2.74 43.83 31.94
C LYS A 457 -2.97 42.32 31.94
N ALA A 458 -3.35 41.72 33.08
CA ALA A 458 -3.70 40.31 33.14
C ALA A 458 -4.93 39.97 32.29
N LEU A 459 -5.95 40.84 32.27
CA LEU A 459 -7.15 40.70 31.42
C LEU A 459 -6.83 40.83 29.94
N LYS A 460 -5.88 41.71 29.55
CA LYS A 460 -5.41 41.81 28.16
C LYS A 460 -4.67 40.56 27.70
N VAL A 461 -3.83 39.99 28.57
CA VAL A 461 -3.14 38.73 28.27
C VAL A 461 -4.16 37.59 28.11
N LYS A 462 -5.09 37.46 29.06
CA LYS A 462 -6.14 36.42 29.03
C LYS A 462 -7.07 36.57 27.83
N LYS A 463 -7.46 37.79 27.44
CA LYS A 463 -8.21 38.07 26.20
C LYS A 463 -7.42 37.76 24.93
N SER A 464 -6.09 37.95 24.95
CA SER A 464 -5.24 37.59 23.81
C SER A 464 -5.11 36.07 23.65
N GLU A 465 -5.09 35.32 24.75
CA GLU A 465 -5.10 33.86 24.76
C GLU A 465 -6.47 33.30 24.38
N GLU A 466 -7.57 33.84 24.90
CA GLU A 466 -8.93 33.50 24.46
C GLU A 466 -9.13 33.75 22.97
N ASN A 467 -8.63 34.88 22.44
CA ASN A 467 -8.72 35.15 21.00
C ASN A 467 -7.86 34.19 20.16
N LYS A 468 -6.71 33.74 20.68
CA LYS A 468 -5.91 32.69 20.03
C LYS A 468 -6.64 31.35 20.02
N VAL A 469 -7.20 30.93 21.16
CA VAL A 469 -7.99 29.69 21.26
C VAL A 469 -9.20 29.76 20.33
N ARG A 470 -9.92 30.89 20.33
CA ARG A 470 -11.09 31.10 19.45
C ARG A 470 -10.73 31.14 17.97
N SER A 471 -9.55 31.65 17.61
CA SER A 471 -9.04 31.58 16.23
C SER A 471 -8.70 30.14 15.82
N GLN A 472 -8.15 29.35 16.73
CA GLN A 472 -7.87 27.93 16.50
C GLN A 472 -9.16 27.12 16.38
N GLU A 473 -10.18 27.40 17.19
CA GLU A 473 -11.51 26.79 17.09
C GLU A 473 -12.20 27.12 15.77
N LEU A 474 -12.07 28.35 15.27
CA LEU A 474 -12.56 28.74 13.95
C LEU A 474 -11.85 27.99 12.82
N ASP A 475 -10.52 27.87 12.86
CA ASP A 475 -9.75 27.07 11.90
C ASP A 475 -10.12 25.58 11.95
N HIS A 476 -10.37 25.03 13.13
CA HIS A 476 -10.81 23.65 13.29
C HIS A 476 -12.24 23.46 12.77
N SER A 477 -13.13 24.42 13.01
CA SER A 477 -14.49 24.42 12.46
C SER A 477 -14.50 24.49 10.93
N GLU A 478 -13.61 25.29 10.32
CA GLU A 478 -13.48 25.34 8.86
C GLU A 478 -12.92 24.04 8.29
N LYS A 479 -11.92 23.42 8.94
CA LYS A 479 -11.42 22.09 8.55
C LYS A 479 -12.47 21.00 8.67
N ILE A 480 -13.31 21.03 9.71
CA ILE A 480 -14.44 20.10 9.87
C ILE A 480 -15.43 20.29 8.73
N LYS A 481 -15.80 21.52 8.38
CA LYS A 481 -16.69 21.79 7.22
C LYS A 481 -16.08 21.34 5.89
N GLN A 482 -14.77 21.49 5.71
CA GLN A 482 -14.08 20.98 4.52
C GLN A 482 -14.11 19.44 4.46
N LEU A 483 -13.91 18.76 5.58
CA LEU A 483 -14.01 17.30 5.68
C LEU A 483 -15.44 16.80 5.46
N GLU A 484 -16.45 17.49 5.99
CA GLU A 484 -17.87 17.17 5.76
C GLU A 484 -18.24 17.31 4.27
N ASN A 485 -17.80 18.37 3.61
CA ASN A 485 -17.99 18.54 2.17
C ASN A 485 -17.25 17.46 1.36
N SER A 486 -16.02 17.13 1.73
CA SER A 486 -15.25 16.09 1.05
C SER A 486 -15.85 14.68 1.25
N ASN A 487 -16.44 14.40 2.42
CA ASN A 487 -17.18 13.16 2.68
C ASN A 487 -18.50 13.10 1.90
N LYS A 488 -19.18 14.24 1.74
CA LYS A 488 -20.39 14.33 0.91
C LYS A 488 -20.08 14.03 -0.56
N ASP A 489 -18.99 14.58 -1.09
CA ASP A 489 -18.52 14.31 -2.46
C ASP A 489 -18.10 12.83 -2.63
N LEU A 490 -17.47 12.22 -1.62
CA LEU A 490 -17.14 10.80 -1.62
C LEU A 490 -18.40 9.92 -1.62
N LEU A 491 -19.43 10.28 -0.85
CA LEU A 491 -20.70 9.56 -0.82
C LEU A 491 -21.43 9.64 -2.18
N GLU A 492 -21.39 10.80 -2.83
CA GLU A 492 -21.97 11.01 -4.16
C GLU A 492 -21.19 10.24 -5.25
N LYS A 493 -19.87 10.13 -5.12
CA LYS A 493 -19.04 9.27 -5.98
C LYS A 493 -19.32 7.79 -5.75
N ASN A 494 -19.47 7.35 -4.51
CA ASN A 494 -19.74 5.95 -4.17
C ASN A 494 -21.12 5.50 -4.67
N THR A 495 -22.15 6.34 -4.53
CA THR A 495 -23.47 6.06 -5.10
C THR A 495 -23.41 5.94 -6.62
N LYS A 496 -22.64 6.80 -7.30
CA LYS A 496 -22.42 6.71 -8.75
C LYS A 496 -21.64 5.46 -9.17
N ILE A 497 -20.68 5.02 -8.36
CA ILE A 497 -19.96 3.76 -8.56
C ILE A 497 -20.92 2.57 -8.45
N GLU A 498 -21.79 2.54 -7.44
CA GLU A 498 -22.80 1.48 -7.30
C GLU A 498 -23.78 1.43 -8.47
N GLU A 499 -24.21 2.59 -8.98
CA GLU A 499 -25.04 2.67 -10.19
C GLU A 499 -24.30 2.11 -11.42
N LEU A 500 -23.02 2.44 -11.59
CA LEU A 500 -22.19 1.92 -12.67
C LEU A 500 -21.96 0.42 -12.56
N ILE A 501 -21.73 -0.11 -11.35
CA ILE A 501 -21.61 -1.55 -11.11
C ILE A 501 -22.90 -2.27 -11.50
N LYS A 502 -24.06 -1.77 -11.06
CA LYS A 502 -25.37 -2.32 -11.44
C LYS A 502 -25.59 -2.28 -12.95
N ALA A 503 -25.23 -1.18 -13.61
CA ALA A 503 -25.32 -1.04 -15.06
C ALA A 503 -24.40 -2.03 -15.79
N ASN A 504 -23.16 -2.21 -15.32
CA ASN A 504 -22.21 -3.16 -15.89
C ASN A 504 -22.69 -4.61 -15.74
N GLN A 505 -23.25 -4.95 -14.59
CA GLN A 505 -23.79 -6.28 -14.34
C GLN A 505 -24.99 -6.59 -15.25
N LEU A 506 -25.84 -5.60 -15.49
CA LEU A 506 -26.97 -5.69 -16.42
C LEU A 506 -26.50 -5.79 -17.89
N LEU A 507 -25.37 -5.16 -18.23
CA LEU A 507 -24.73 -5.31 -19.55
C LEU A 507 -24.09 -6.69 -19.72
N LEU A 508 -23.42 -7.23 -18.70
CA LEU A 508 -22.87 -8.59 -18.72
C LEU A 508 -23.97 -9.63 -18.89
N ASP A 509 -25.10 -9.47 -18.20
CA ASP A 509 -26.28 -10.33 -18.38
C ASP A 509 -26.92 -10.21 -19.77
N LYS A 510 -26.89 -9.03 -20.38
CA LYS A 510 -27.32 -8.85 -21.76
C LYS A 510 -26.35 -9.50 -22.74
N ASN A 511 -25.05 -9.37 -22.50
CA ASN A 511 -24.01 -9.92 -23.36
C ASN A 511 -24.01 -11.45 -23.33
N SER A 512 -24.17 -12.05 -22.14
CA SER A 512 -24.30 -13.50 -22.01
C SER A 512 -25.53 -14.02 -22.76
N LYS A 513 -26.67 -13.32 -22.69
CA LYS A 513 -27.87 -13.67 -23.49
C LYS A 513 -27.65 -13.53 -24.99
N VAL A 514 -26.87 -12.55 -25.44
CA VAL A 514 -26.52 -12.36 -26.86
C VAL A 514 -25.59 -13.47 -27.34
N GLU A 515 -24.57 -13.84 -26.57
CA GLU A 515 -23.67 -14.95 -26.91
C GLU A 515 -24.40 -16.30 -26.94
N THR A 516 -25.31 -16.56 -25.99
CA THR A 516 -26.18 -17.74 -26.04
C THR A 516 -26.99 -17.76 -27.33
N ARG A 517 -27.66 -16.66 -27.70
CA ARG A 517 -28.42 -16.56 -28.97
C ARG A 517 -27.53 -16.74 -30.20
N LYS A 518 -26.33 -16.17 -30.20
CA LYS A 518 -25.36 -16.32 -31.30
C LYS A 518 -24.92 -17.77 -31.46
N SER A 519 -24.71 -18.49 -30.36
CA SER A 519 -24.40 -19.92 -30.37
C SER A 519 -25.58 -20.75 -30.90
N GLU A 520 -26.81 -20.41 -30.49
CA GLU A 520 -28.05 -21.04 -30.98
C GLU A 520 -28.22 -20.82 -32.49
N TYR A 521 -28.05 -19.58 -32.96
CA TYR A 521 -28.11 -19.25 -34.39
C TYR A 521 -27.02 -19.94 -35.20
N LYS A 522 -25.78 -20.01 -34.68
CA LYS A 522 -24.70 -20.73 -35.35
C LYS A 522 -25.00 -22.23 -35.45
N ALA A 523 -25.56 -22.83 -34.39
CA ALA A 523 -25.98 -24.22 -34.40
C ALA A 523 -27.14 -24.47 -35.38
N GLU A 524 -28.11 -23.57 -35.43
CA GLU A 524 -29.25 -23.64 -36.36
C GLU A 524 -28.81 -23.45 -37.82
N TYR A 525 -27.92 -22.50 -38.07
CA TYR A 525 -27.29 -22.27 -39.37
C TYR A 525 -26.52 -23.50 -39.85
N THR A 526 -25.74 -24.14 -38.97
CA THR A 526 -25.00 -25.37 -39.30
C THR A 526 -25.94 -26.53 -39.62
N LYS A 527 -27.06 -26.65 -38.88
CA LYS A 527 -28.11 -27.65 -39.17
C LYS A 527 -28.79 -27.39 -40.51
N LEU A 528 -29.00 -26.13 -40.88
CA LEU A 528 -29.61 -25.72 -42.15
C LEU A 528 -28.67 -25.96 -43.33
N LEU A 529 -27.39 -25.62 -43.20
CA LEU A 529 -26.36 -25.95 -44.18
C LEU A 529 -26.30 -27.46 -44.45
N ALA A 530 -26.24 -28.28 -43.41
CA ALA A 530 -26.21 -29.73 -43.55
C ALA A 530 -27.49 -30.30 -44.21
N LYS A 531 -28.66 -29.68 -43.98
CA LYS A 531 -29.92 -30.05 -44.68
C LYS A 531 -29.88 -29.62 -46.15
N SER A 532 -29.38 -28.42 -46.44
CA SER A 532 -29.22 -27.89 -47.80
C SER A 532 -28.27 -28.76 -48.63
N GLU A 533 -27.12 -29.13 -48.08
CA GLU A 533 -26.15 -30.01 -48.73
C GLU A 533 -26.74 -31.40 -49.04
N LYS A 534 -27.52 -31.96 -48.11
CA LYS A 534 -28.25 -33.22 -48.33
C LYS A 534 -29.28 -33.12 -49.44
N SER A 535 -30.02 -32.02 -49.52
CA SER A 535 -30.97 -31.78 -50.61
C SER A 535 -30.26 -31.59 -51.95
N LEU A 536 -29.15 -30.85 -52.00
CA LEU A 536 -28.31 -30.69 -53.19
C LEU A 536 -27.72 -32.03 -53.68
N ALA A 537 -27.27 -32.88 -52.75
CA ALA A 537 -26.79 -34.21 -53.08
C ALA A 537 -27.90 -35.10 -53.67
N LYS A 538 -29.13 -35.01 -53.13
CA LYS A 538 -30.30 -35.71 -53.69
C LYS A 538 -30.70 -35.19 -55.06
N ILE A 539 -30.69 -33.88 -55.28
CA ILE A 539 -30.96 -33.28 -56.60
C ILE A 539 -29.94 -33.77 -57.63
N LYS A 540 -28.64 -33.72 -57.30
CA LYS A 540 -27.58 -34.24 -58.17
C LYS A 540 -27.73 -35.74 -58.47
N ALA A 541 -28.13 -36.53 -57.49
CA ALA A 541 -28.37 -37.96 -57.67
C ALA A 541 -29.57 -38.23 -58.61
N LEU A 542 -30.64 -37.45 -58.50
CA LEU A 542 -31.81 -37.54 -59.36
C LEU A 542 -31.55 -37.01 -60.79
N GLU A 543 -30.76 -35.93 -60.93
CA GLU A 543 -30.32 -35.43 -62.24
C GLU A 543 -29.47 -36.46 -62.98
N ASN A 544 -28.59 -37.18 -62.26
CA ASN A 544 -27.81 -38.27 -62.84
C ASN A 544 -28.64 -39.51 -63.22
N GLN A 545 -29.79 -39.74 -62.57
CA GLN A 545 -30.74 -40.80 -63.00
C GLN A 545 -31.55 -40.40 -64.23
N LYS A 546 -31.72 -39.09 -64.47
CA LYS A 546 -32.50 -38.55 -65.59
C LYS A 546 -31.82 -38.75 -66.95
N SER A 547 -30.53 -39.06 -66.99
CA SER A 547 -29.79 -39.26 -68.25
C SER A 547 -29.99 -40.64 -68.90
N ASP A 548 -30.62 -41.60 -68.21
CA ASP A 548 -30.69 -43.01 -68.67
C ASP A 548 -32.09 -43.56 -68.99
N VAL A 549 -33.17 -42.75 -68.93
CA VAL A 549 -34.54 -43.25 -69.16
C VAL A 549 -35.07 -42.81 -70.53
N VAL A 550 -35.24 -43.79 -71.43
CA VAL A 550 -35.93 -43.67 -72.72
C VAL A 550 -37.45 -43.64 -72.49
N VAL A 551 -38.13 -42.79 -73.26
CA VAL A 551 -39.53 -42.38 -73.16
C VAL A 551 -40.53 -43.52 -73.42
N ASP A 552 -41.39 -43.79 -72.44
CA ASP A 552 -42.73 -44.42 -72.59
C ASP A 552 -43.76 -43.59 -71.77
N ASP A 553 -45.04 -43.60 -72.16
CA ASP A 553 -46.11 -42.68 -71.67
C ASP A 553 -46.34 -42.69 -70.14
N ASP A 554 -46.10 -43.83 -69.46
CA ASP A 554 -46.15 -43.92 -67.98
C ASP A 554 -45.00 -43.17 -67.29
N SER A 555 -43.91 -42.89 -68.02
CA SER A 555 -42.74 -42.16 -67.53
C SER A 555 -42.96 -40.65 -67.48
N GLN A 556 -43.97 -40.11 -68.16
CA GLN A 556 -44.32 -38.68 -68.09
C GLN A 556 -44.98 -38.32 -66.75
N GLU A 557 -45.81 -39.19 -66.17
CA GLU A 557 -46.43 -38.94 -64.87
C GLU A 557 -45.40 -39.00 -63.73
N GLU A 558 -44.41 -39.89 -63.83
CA GLU A 558 -43.26 -39.92 -62.91
C GLU A 558 -42.36 -38.69 -63.10
N LEU A 559 -42.12 -38.23 -64.33
CA LEU A 559 -41.38 -37.00 -64.61
C LEU A 559 -42.07 -35.74 -64.06
N GLU A 560 -43.40 -35.69 -64.12
CA GLU A 560 -44.20 -34.59 -63.61
C GLU A 560 -44.23 -34.59 -62.06
N LYS A 561 -44.31 -35.78 -61.43
CA LYS A 561 -44.12 -35.94 -59.97
C LYS A 561 -42.70 -35.55 -59.53
N LEU A 562 -41.67 -35.95 -60.29
CA LEU A 562 -40.29 -35.58 -60.01
C LEU A 562 -40.05 -34.08 -60.18
N LYS A 563 -40.67 -33.44 -61.19
CA LYS A 563 -40.63 -31.98 -61.36
C LYS A 563 -41.30 -31.26 -60.19
N GLN A 564 -42.47 -31.71 -59.73
CA GLN A 564 -43.14 -31.13 -58.56
C GLN A 564 -42.32 -31.32 -57.27
N GLU A 565 -41.64 -32.46 -57.09
CA GLU A 565 -40.74 -32.65 -55.96
C GLU A 565 -39.52 -31.74 -56.06
N ILE A 566 -38.88 -31.64 -57.23
CA ILE A 566 -37.74 -30.73 -57.47
C ILE A 566 -38.15 -29.28 -57.22
N GLU A 567 -39.31 -28.85 -57.70
CA GLU A 567 -39.85 -27.51 -57.48
C GLU A 567 -40.16 -27.25 -55.99
N GLY A 568 -40.69 -28.25 -55.29
CA GLY A 568 -40.90 -28.22 -53.84
C GLY A 568 -39.60 -28.13 -53.03
N TYR A 569 -38.52 -28.77 -53.48
CA TYR A 569 -37.19 -28.65 -52.87
C TYR A 569 -36.51 -27.31 -53.21
N THR A 570 -36.70 -26.80 -54.42
CA THR A 570 -36.15 -25.51 -54.87
C THR A 570 -36.76 -24.36 -54.07
N ASN A 571 -38.08 -24.37 -53.85
CA ASN A 571 -38.76 -23.38 -53.02
C ASN A 571 -38.34 -23.45 -51.53
N ARG A 572 -38.06 -24.64 -51.00
CA ARG A 572 -37.50 -24.78 -49.63
C ARG A 572 -36.07 -24.26 -49.55
N LEU A 573 -35.26 -24.47 -50.59
CA LEU A 573 -33.89 -23.97 -50.65
C LEU A 573 -33.87 -22.44 -50.72
N GLN A 574 -34.75 -21.85 -51.54
CA GLN A 574 -34.89 -20.39 -51.66
C GLN A 574 -35.28 -19.75 -50.32
N ASN A 575 -36.28 -20.31 -49.63
CA ASN A 575 -36.71 -19.83 -48.30
C ASN A 575 -35.60 -19.93 -47.24
N GLU A 576 -34.74 -20.95 -47.31
CA GLU A 576 -33.61 -21.10 -46.37
C GLU A 576 -32.43 -20.18 -46.73
N GLN A 577 -32.22 -19.88 -48.01
CA GLN A 577 -31.28 -18.85 -48.45
C GLN A 577 -31.73 -17.45 -48.00
N ASP A 578 -33.02 -17.14 -48.08
CA ASP A 578 -33.57 -15.86 -47.63
C ASP A 578 -33.46 -15.69 -46.10
N LYS A 579 -33.72 -16.74 -45.31
CA LYS A 579 -33.48 -16.73 -43.86
C LYS A 579 -32.00 -16.52 -43.51
N THR A 580 -31.11 -17.14 -44.30
CA THR A 580 -29.66 -16.98 -44.12
C THR A 580 -29.23 -15.54 -44.40
N LEU A 581 -29.78 -14.93 -45.45
CA LEU A 581 -29.53 -13.53 -45.79
C LEU A 581 -30.00 -12.59 -44.67
N GLN A 582 -31.18 -12.85 -44.12
CA GLN A 582 -31.75 -12.07 -43.02
C GLN A 582 -30.88 -12.14 -41.75
N LEU A 583 -30.39 -13.34 -41.39
CA LEU A 583 -29.48 -13.52 -40.25
C LEU A 583 -28.13 -12.83 -40.46
N LYS A 584 -27.65 -12.77 -41.71
CA LYS A 584 -26.42 -12.04 -42.05
C LYS A 584 -26.58 -10.53 -41.86
N ILE A 585 -27.73 -9.98 -42.26
CA ILE A 585 -28.10 -8.57 -42.07
C ILE A 585 -28.19 -8.24 -40.57
N ASP A 586 -28.79 -9.12 -39.76
CA ASP A 586 -28.91 -8.90 -38.32
C ASP A 586 -27.56 -9.02 -37.59
N LEU A 587 -26.65 -9.86 -38.07
CA LEU A 587 -25.25 -9.92 -37.62
C LEU A 587 -24.45 -8.65 -37.95
N GLU A 588 -24.67 -8.04 -39.12
CA GLU A 588 -24.05 -6.76 -39.48
C GLU A 588 -24.56 -5.61 -38.59
N LYS A 589 -25.87 -5.55 -38.32
CA LYS A 589 -26.44 -4.56 -37.40
C LYS A 589 -25.89 -4.67 -35.97
N LEU A 590 -25.56 -5.88 -35.52
CA LEU A 590 -24.91 -6.10 -34.22
C LEU A 590 -23.45 -5.61 -34.21
N LYS A 591 -22.70 -5.80 -35.30
CA LYS A 591 -21.35 -5.25 -35.45
C LYS A 591 -21.32 -3.73 -35.50
N GLU A 592 -22.34 -3.12 -36.11
CA GLU A 592 -22.52 -1.65 -36.09
C GLU A 592 -22.87 -1.10 -34.69
N ALA A 593 -23.50 -1.92 -33.84
CA ALA A 593 -23.74 -1.56 -32.44
C ALA A 593 -22.48 -1.67 -31.57
N ASP A 594 -21.64 -2.69 -31.79
CA ASP A 594 -20.35 -2.85 -31.09
C ASP A 594 -19.36 -1.73 -31.43
N THR A 595 -19.29 -1.32 -32.70
CA THR A 595 -18.44 -0.18 -33.12
C THR A 595 -18.90 1.16 -32.55
N LYS A 596 -20.20 1.35 -32.30
CA LYS A 596 -20.72 2.53 -31.57
C LYS A 596 -20.36 2.52 -30.08
N ILE A 597 -20.16 1.34 -29.47
CA ILE A 597 -19.73 1.22 -28.07
C ILE A 597 -18.22 1.51 -27.95
N GLU A 598 -17.41 1.15 -28.94
CA GLU A 598 -15.97 1.53 -28.99
C GLU A 598 -15.76 3.05 -29.12
N LEU A 599 -16.64 3.75 -29.86
CA LEU A 599 -16.57 5.21 -30.03
C LEU A 599 -16.86 6.02 -28.76
N VAL A 600 -17.51 5.44 -27.75
CA VAL A 600 -17.78 6.13 -26.47
C VAL A 600 -16.55 6.11 -25.54
N LYS A 601 -15.62 5.15 -25.72
CA LYS A 601 -14.35 5.09 -24.96
C LYS A 601 -13.30 6.12 -25.42
N ALA A 602 -13.51 6.80 -26.55
CA ALA A 602 -12.56 7.74 -27.14
C ALA A 602 -12.73 9.20 -26.65
N SER A 603 -13.39 9.45 -25.51
CA SER A 603 -13.70 10.81 -25.05
C SER A 603 -12.86 11.32 -23.86
N GLY A 604 -11.90 10.54 -23.36
CA GLY A 604 -10.93 10.98 -22.36
C GLY A 604 -9.60 11.40 -23.00
N GLN A 605 -9.35 12.71 -23.13
CA GLN A 605 -8.05 13.23 -23.62
C GLN A 605 -6.86 12.72 -22.78
N ASP A 606 -7.07 12.44 -21.50
CA ASP A 606 -6.02 11.94 -20.60
C ASP A 606 -5.71 10.43 -20.79
N GLU A 607 -6.69 9.62 -21.20
CA GLU A 607 -6.49 8.17 -21.46
C GLU A 607 -5.78 7.94 -22.80
N GLU A 608 -6.03 8.78 -23.81
CA GLU A 608 -5.39 8.71 -25.12
C GLU A 608 -3.90 9.10 -25.04
N GLU A 609 -3.55 10.08 -24.20
CA GLU A 609 -2.15 10.44 -23.95
C GLU A 609 -1.42 9.36 -23.13
N LEU A 610 -2.09 8.76 -22.13
CA LEU A 610 -1.55 7.65 -21.36
C LEU A 610 -1.27 6.42 -22.25
N SER A 611 -2.20 6.04 -23.11
CA SER A 611 -2.07 4.90 -24.03
C SER A 611 -1.08 5.17 -25.19
N ARG A 612 -0.83 6.44 -25.54
CA ARG A 612 0.25 6.82 -26.47
C ARG A 612 1.66 6.69 -25.84
N LEU A 613 1.78 7.03 -24.56
CA LEU A 613 3.04 7.00 -23.81
C LEU A 613 3.40 5.58 -23.36
N ILE A 614 2.41 4.81 -22.90
CA ILE A 614 2.54 3.42 -22.45
C ILE A 614 2.51 2.49 -23.68
N GLY A 615 3.60 1.81 -23.98
CA GLY A 615 3.55 0.82 -25.04
C GLY A 615 4.88 0.16 -25.37
N ASP A 616 4.80 -1.11 -25.74
CA ASP A 616 5.86 -1.85 -26.41
C ASP A 616 5.99 -1.47 -27.90
N SER A 617 5.07 -0.66 -28.40
CA SER A 617 5.03 -0.16 -29.78
C SER A 617 4.60 1.31 -29.81
N PHE A 618 4.84 1.99 -30.93
CA PHE A 618 4.30 3.34 -31.19
C PHE A 618 3.72 3.43 -32.59
N GLU A 619 2.70 4.27 -32.73
CA GLU A 619 2.10 4.56 -34.02
C GLU A 619 2.99 5.51 -34.83
N VAL A 620 3.32 5.11 -36.06
CA VAL A 620 3.99 5.97 -37.03
C VAL A 620 2.93 6.81 -37.73
N VAL A 621 3.05 8.12 -37.58
CA VAL A 621 2.13 9.07 -38.22
C VAL A 621 2.25 8.93 -39.74
N ASN A 622 1.11 8.77 -40.42
CA ASN A 622 1.06 8.53 -41.86
C ASN A 622 1.18 9.82 -42.71
N ASP A 623 1.98 10.78 -42.24
CA ASP A 623 2.13 12.07 -42.91
C ASP A 623 3.00 11.95 -44.17
N SER A 624 2.66 12.75 -45.18
CA SER A 624 3.43 12.85 -46.42
C SER A 624 4.70 13.69 -46.23
N VAL A 625 5.70 13.11 -45.57
CA VAL A 625 6.97 13.78 -45.22
C VAL A 625 8.20 13.07 -45.77
N TRP A 626 8.05 11.88 -46.35
CA TRP A 626 9.17 11.02 -46.71
C TRP A 626 9.66 11.26 -48.14
N ILE A 627 10.97 11.47 -48.30
CA ILE A 627 11.62 11.65 -49.60
C ILE A 627 12.59 10.50 -49.81
N ILE A 628 12.39 9.76 -50.89
CA ILE A 628 13.22 8.62 -51.30
C ILE A 628 14.21 9.10 -52.36
N GLN A 629 15.46 8.68 -52.28
CA GLN A 629 16.44 8.83 -53.33
C GLN A 629 16.67 7.46 -53.98
N GLY A 630 16.24 7.33 -55.23
CA GLY A 630 16.49 6.14 -56.03
C GLY A 630 17.97 5.96 -56.37
N ASP A 631 18.33 4.78 -56.87
CA ASP A 631 19.72 4.45 -57.23
C ASP A 631 20.27 5.33 -58.36
N ASP A 632 19.38 5.90 -59.19
CA ASP A 632 19.71 6.90 -60.22
C ASP A 632 19.94 8.31 -59.66
N GLY A 633 19.87 8.47 -58.33
CA GLY A 633 20.02 9.73 -57.63
C GLY A 633 18.79 10.64 -57.69
N LYS A 634 17.73 10.26 -58.41
CA LYS A 634 16.48 11.04 -58.46
C LYS A 634 15.74 10.92 -57.15
N LYS A 635 15.17 12.06 -56.72
CA LYS A 635 14.41 12.17 -55.49
C LYS A 635 12.92 12.08 -55.83
N SER A 636 12.19 11.18 -55.17
CA SER A 636 10.74 11.06 -55.26
C SER A 636 10.10 11.37 -53.90
N GLY A 637 8.92 11.98 -53.92
CA GLY A 637 8.17 12.38 -52.72
C GLY A 637 7.85 13.88 -52.70
N PRO A 638 7.26 14.39 -51.60
CA PRO A 638 7.06 13.69 -50.33
C PRO A 638 5.95 12.62 -50.39
N HIS A 639 6.22 11.46 -49.79
CA HIS A 639 5.34 10.30 -49.70
C HIS A 639 4.84 10.10 -48.28
N SER A 640 3.65 9.52 -48.13
CA SER A 640 3.15 9.05 -46.84
C SER A 640 3.93 7.82 -46.35
N PHE A 641 3.89 7.55 -45.05
CA PHE A 641 4.55 6.37 -44.51
C PHE A 641 3.99 5.07 -45.11
N SER A 642 2.68 5.02 -45.40
CA SER A 642 2.04 3.89 -46.06
C SER A 642 2.68 3.58 -47.42
N THR A 643 2.88 4.59 -48.26
CA THR A 643 3.51 4.43 -49.57
C THR A 643 4.96 3.96 -49.44
N VAL A 644 5.73 4.54 -48.52
CA VAL A 644 7.12 4.10 -48.28
C VAL A 644 7.17 2.67 -47.74
N TYR A 645 6.25 2.29 -46.86
CA TYR A 645 6.16 0.94 -46.32
C TYR A 645 5.77 -0.08 -47.40
N ASP A 646 4.79 0.25 -48.24
CA ASP A 646 4.38 -0.60 -49.36
C ASP A 646 5.50 -0.76 -50.40
N MET A 647 6.28 0.30 -50.68
CA MET A 647 7.48 0.23 -51.53
C MET A 647 8.56 -0.69 -50.92
N LYS A 648 8.69 -0.71 -49.59
CA LYS A 648 9.59 -1.63 -48.89
C LYS A 648 9.11 -3.08 -48.97
N GLU A 649 7.82 -3.33 -48.72
CA GLU A 649 7.22 -4.67 -48.82
C GLU A 649 7.25 -5.21 -50.26
N ALA A 650 7.07 -4.35 -51.25
CA ALA A 650 7.20 -4.69 -52.67
C ALA A 650 8.65 -4.93 -53.12
N GLY A 651 9.64 -4.63 -52.25
CA GLY A 651 11.07 -4.78 -52.56
C GLY A 651 11.67 -3.66 -53.41
N GLU A 652 10.93 -2.57 -53.66
CA GLU A 652 11.42 -1.38 -54.36
C GLU A 652 12.39 -0.56 -53.50
N LEU A 653 12.23 -0.61 -52.17
CA LEU A 653 13.17 -0.06 -51.21
C LEU A 653 14.02 -1.18 -50.59
N THR A 654 15.33 -1.10 -50.82
CA THR A 654 16.30 -1.98 -50.18
C THR A 654 16.80 -1.39 -48.86
N LYS A 655 17.52 -2.19 -48.06
CA LYS A 655 18.15 -1.73 -46.81
C LYS A 655 19.14 -0.59 -47.00
N GLU A 656 19.74 -0.47 -48.18
CA GLU A 656 20.73 0.55 -48.53
C GLU A 656 20.12 1.78 -49.24
N SER A 657 18.85 1.69 -49.67
CA SER A 657 18.14 2.80 -50.30
C SER A 657 18.12 4.01 -49.36
N ARG A 658 18.36 5.19 -49.93
CA ARG A 658 18.49 6.43 -49.14
C ARG A 658 17.14 7.12 -49.00
N VAL A 659 16.76 7.38 -47.77
CA VAL A 659 15.48 7.96 -47.39
C VAL A 659 15.71 9.09 -46.39
N LYS A 660 14.82 10.08 -46.39
CA LYS A 660 14.79 11.13 -45.38
C LYS A 660 13.38 11.61 -45.10
N LYS A 661 13.17 12.19 -43.94
CA LYS A 661 12.03 13.08 -43.69
C LYS A 661 12.34 14.48 -44.21
N GLN A 662 11.31 15.25 -44.51
CA GLN A 662 11.45 16.65 -44.91
C GLN A 662 12.22 17.42 -43.82
N GLY A 663 13.27 18.17 -44.20
CA GLY A 663 14.17 18.84 -43.26
C GLY A 663 15.37 18.02 -42.77
N GLU A 664 15.39 16.69 -42.94
CA GLU A 664 16.50 15.84 -42.50
C GLU A 664 17.56 15.57 -43.59
N ALA A 665 18.69 15.01 -43.18
CA ALA A 665 19.70 14.44 -44.08
C ALA A 665 19.30 13.02 -44.54
N PHE A 666 19.72 12.63 -45.74
CA PHE A 666 19.49 11.28 -46.26
C PHE A 666 20.24 10.23 -45.45
N LYS A 667 19.51 9.19 -45.03
CA LYS A 667 20.02 8.03 -44.30
C LYS A 667 19.60 6.74 -45.05
N PRO A 668 20.41 5.68 -45.01
CA PRO A 668 19.99 4.36 -45.46
C PRO A 668 18.72 3.88 -44.73
N CYS A 669 17.83 3.13 -45.40
CA CYS A 669 16.62 2.54 -44.79
C CYS A 669 16.93 1.76 -43.51
N LYS A 670 18.05 1.02 -43.46
CA LYS A 670 18.47 0.26 -42.27
C LYS A 670 18.76 1.14 -41.05
N ASP A 671 19.13 2.41 -41.27
CA ASP A 671 19.47 3.37 -40.21
C ASP A 671 18.23 4.17 -39.76
N ILE A 672 17.09 3.98 -40.44
CA ILE A 672 15.80 4.56 -40.06
C ILE A 672 15.01 3.52 -39.30
N PHE A 673 14.74 3.79 -38.02
CA PHE A 673 14.13 2.83 -37.10
C PHE A 673 12.75 2.34 -37.58
N GLU A 674 11.92 3.27 -38.06
CA GLU A 674 10.57 2.96 -38.56
C GLU A 674 10.59 2.04 -39.79
N LEU A 675 11.69 2.01 -40.53
CA LEU A 675 11.86 1.20 -41.75
C LEU A 675 12.74 -0.04 -41.51
N SER A 676 13.52 -0.10 -40.44
CA SER A 676 14.41 -1.24 -40.16
C SER A 676 13.76 -2.33 -39.31
N VAL A 677 12.70 -1.99 -38.56
CA VAL A 677 11.98 -2.90 -37.67
C VAL A 677 10.69 -3.41 -38.35
N PRO A 678 10.20 -4.63 -38.02
CA PRO A 678 8.89 -5.11 -38.47
C PRO A 678 7.77 -4.17 -37.98
N VAL A 679 6.81 -3.88 -38.86
CA VAL A 679 5.68 -3.00 -38.57
C VAL A 679 4.41 -3.84 -38.51
N THR A 680 3.61 -3.65 -37.46
CA THR A 680 2.27 -4.23 -37.33
C THR A 680 1.26 -3.25 -37.90
N THR A 681 0.39 -3.71 -38.80
CA THR A 681 -0.63 -2.85 -39.44
C THR A 681 -2.01 -3.20 -38.92
N HIS A 682 -2.79 -2.17 -38.55
CA HIS A 682 -4.22 -2.31 -38.23
C HIS A 682 -5.05 -1.46 -39.21
N GLY A 683 -6.21 -1.97 -39.62
CA GLY A 683 -7.10 -1.33 -40.60
C GLY A 683 -6.80 -1.67 -42.07
N GLU A 684 -7.64 -1.18 -42.97
CA GLU A 684 -7.55 -1.39 -44.43
C GLU A 684 -7.62 -0.04 -45.18
N GLY A 685 -6.95 0.04 -46.34
CA GLY A 685 -6.98 1.22 -47.22
C GLY A 685 -6.29 2.46 -46.64
N GLU A 686 -6.92 3.63 -46.76
CA GLU A 686 -6.40 4.92 -46.27
C GLU A 686 -6.41 5.03 -44.73
N ASN A 687 -7.18 4.19 -44.03
CA ASN A 687 -7.24 4.14 -42.57
C ASN A 687 -6.22 3.18 -41.94
N ARG A 688 -5.20 2.77 -42.70
CA ARG A 688 -4.16 1.86 -42.23
C ARG A 688 -3.25 2.56 -41.22
N ARG A 689 -3.23 2.06 -39.99
CA ARG A 689 -2.35 2.52 -38.91
C ARG A 689 -1.15 1.59 -38.79
N PHE A 690 0.02 2.18 -38.57
CA PHE A 690 1.30 1.48 -38.57
C PHE A 690 1.93 1.53 -37.18
N PHE A 691 2.22 0.39 -36.60
CA PHE A 691 2.80 0.29 -35.26
C PHE A 691 4.18 -0.35 -35.33
N VAL A 692 5.19 0.36 -34.83
CA VAL A 692 6.57 -0.13 -34.76
C VAL A 692 6.87 -0.56 -33.33
N LYS A 693 7.38 -1.78 -33.15
CA LYS A 693 7.78 -2.29 -31.83
C LYS A 693 9.05 -1.59 -31.34
N ARG A 694 9.00 -1.08 -30.11
CA ARG A 694 10.12 -0.48 -29.38
C ARG A 694 11.03 -1.60 -28.82
N ASN A 695 12.33 -1.34 -28.76
CA ASN A 695 13.29 -2.26 -28.12
C ASN A 695 13.12 -2.33 -26.60
N SER A 696 12.57 -1.28 -26.00
CA SER A 696 12.30 -1.16 -24.57
C SER A 696 10.93 -0.52 -24.37
N VAL A 697 10.11 -1.09 -23.49
CA VAL A 697 8.80 -0.53 -23.13
C VAL A 697 9.00 0.83 -22.46
N ARG A 698 8.26 1.85 -22.91
CA ARG A 698 8.22 3.16 -22.25
C ARG A 698 6.97 3.26 -21.39
N VAL A 699 7.12 3.95 -20.27
CA VAL A 699 6.03 4.30 -19.36
C VAL A 699 6.04 5.81 -19.11
N PRO A 700 4.88 6.41 -18.79
CA PRO A 700 4.78 7.79 -18.35
C PRO A 700 5.62 7.99 -17.10
N PHE A 701 6.38 9.08 -17.07
CA PHE A 701 7.23 9.43 -15.93
C PHE A 701 7.36 10.94 -15.91
N TYR A 702 6.72 11.61 -14.95
CA TYR A 702 6.51 13.06 -14.93
C TYR A 702 7.40 13.81 -13.92
N GLU A 703 8.63 13.36 -13.75
CA GLU A 703 9.58 14.00 -12.82
C GLU A 703 10.41 15.09 -13.51
N LEU A 704 10.77 16.11 -12.73
CA LEU A 704 11.65 17.17 -13.20
C LEU A 704 13.09 16.64 -13.27
N VAL A 705 13.68 16.62 -14.46
CA VAL A 705 15.05 16.15 -14.69
C VAL A 705 15.93 17.29 -15.20
N THR A 706 17.23 17.20 -14.95
CA THR A 706 18.21 18.18 -15.45
C THR A 706 19.07 17.53 -16.53
N PHE A 707 19.18 18.18 -17.68
CA PHE A 707 20.06 17.79 -18.77
C PHE A 707 21.19 18.82 -18.92
N GLU A 708 22.42 18.37 -18.72
CA GLU A 708 23.63 19.17 -18.82
C GLU A 708 24.33 18.88 -20.15
N ILE A 709 24.52 19.92 -20.98
CA ILE A 709 25.24 19.83 -22.25
C ILE A 709 26.09 21.10 -22.44
N GLY A 710 27.36 20.92 -22.79
CA GLY A 710 28.27 22.06 -23.00
C GLY A 710 28.56 22.90 -21.74
N GLY A 711 28.32 22.38 -20.54
CA GLY A 711 28.48 23.09 -19.27
C GLY A 711 27.28 23.96 -18.88
N GLU A 712 26.19 23.91 -19.66
CA GLU A 712 24.93 24.56 -19.33
C GLU A 712 23.90 23.53 -18.88
N GLU A 713 23.13 23.88 -17.84
CA GLU A 713 22.08 23.05 -17.28
C GLU A 713 20.71 23.47 -17.80
N TYR A 714 19.95 22.48 -18.27
CA TYR A 714 18.60 22.68 -18.75
C TYR A 714 17.63 21.80 -17.97
N ARG A 715 16.58 22.39 -17.42
CA ARG A 715 15.56 21.67 -16.66
C ARG A 715 14.31 21.44 -17.50
N GLY A 716 13.77 20.24 -17.42
CA GLY A 716 12.53 19.87 -18.11
C GLY A 716 11.83 18.73 -17.41
N TYR A 717 10.56 18.53 -17.73
CA TYR A 717 9.83 17.38 -17.25
C TYR A 717 10.17 16.19 -18.12
N CYS A 718 10.70 15.12 -17.54
CA CYS A 718 10.57 13.85 -18.21
C CYS A 718 9.08 13.59 -18.40
N THR A 719 8.66 13.06 -19.55
CA THR A 719 7.26 12.62 -19.77
C THR A 719 7.17 11.15 -20.13
N SER A 720 8.26 10.56 -20.63
CA SER A 720 8.35 9.13 -20.90
C SER A 720 9.72 8.57 -20.55
N LEU A 721 9.75 7.41 -19.91
CA LEU A 721 10.95 6.73 -19.45
C LEU A 721 10.94 5.25 -19.87
N SER A 722 12.07 4.75 -20.35
CA SER A 722 12.35 3.32 -20.50
C SER A 722 13.78 3.00 -20.08
N SER A 723 14.12 1.71 -20.01
CA SER A 723 15.50 1.26 -19.82
C SER A 723 16.47 1.69 -20.93
N GLY A 724 15.96 2.13 -22.09
CA GLY A 724 16.76 2.54 -23.25
C GLY A 724 16.86 4.06 -23.45
N GLY A 725 16.02 4.86 -22.80
CA GLY A 725 16.03 6.30 -23.00
C GLY A 725 14.86 7.03 -22.38
N VAL A 726 14.81 8.33 -22.61
CA VAL A 726 13.88 9.26 -21.97
C VAL A 726 13.44 10.34 -22.96
N PHE A 727 12.24 10.89 -22.79
CA PHE A 727 11.84 12.14 -23.44
C PHE A 727 11.66 13.24 -22.40
N ILE A 728 12.35 14.36 -22.59
CA ILE A 728 12.32 15.51 -21.68
C ILE A 728 11.61 16.65 -22.40
N GLU A 729 10.44 17.02 -21.90
CA GLU A 729 9.70 18.20 -22.33
C GLU A 729 10.27 19.46 -21.66
N MET A 730 10.45 20.51 -22.47
CA MET A 730 11.15 21.73 -22.09
C MET A 730 10.34 22.94 -22.55
N THR A 731 10.39 24.02 -21.76
CA THR A 731 9.66 25.25 -22.08
C THR A 731 10.22 25.95 -23.32
N LYS A 732 11.53 25.83 -23.55
CA LYS A 732 12.25 26.39 -24.71
C LYS A 732 13.32 25.41 -25.18
N ILE A 733 13.47 25.30 -26.50
CA ILE A 733 14.54 24.55 -27.15
C ILE A 733 15.33 25.55 -27.99
N ASP A 734 16.64 25.59 -27.73
CA ASP A 734 17.60 26.30 -28.57
C ASP A 734 18.20 25.30 -29.56
N GLU A 735 17.82 25.41 -30.84
CA GLU A 735 18.30 24.51 -31.90
C GLU A 735 19.82 24.59 -32.11
N GLU A 736 20.47 25.71 -31.71
CA GLU A 736 21.92 25.83 -31.80
C GLU A 736 22.65 25.00 -30.75
N VAL A 737 22.01 24.77 -29.60
CA VAL A 737 22.56 23.97 -28.49
C VAL A 737 22.19 22.49 -28.67
N PHE A 738 20.90 22.21 -28.92
CA PHE A 738 20.38 20.84 -28.99
C PHE A 738 20.58 20.25 -30.39
N LYS A 739 21.81 19.83 -30.68
CA LYS A 739 22.12 19.15 -31.95
C LYS A 739 21.88 17.65 -31.86
N MET A 740 21.32 17.08 -32.93
CA MET A 740 21.20 15.63 -33.10
C MET A 740 22.54 14.94 -32.85
N ASN A 741 22.50 13.81 -32.14
CA ASN A 741 23.65 13.04 -31.67
C ASN A 741 24.57 13.74 -30.66
N GLY A 742 24.23 14.96 -30.20
CA GLY A 742 24.88 15.60 -29.05
C GLY A 742 24.78 14.72 -27.81
N LYS A 743 25.84 14.68 -27.00
CA LYS A 743 25.89 13.93 -25.75
C LYS A 743 25.86 14.90 -24.58
N GLY A 744 25.07 14.57 -23.57
CA GLY A 744 24.99 15.31 -22.32
C GLY A 744 24.77 14.36 -21.15
N ARG A 745 24.80 14.92 -19.94
CA ARG A 745 24.51 14.20 -18.71
C ARG A 745 23.07 14.48 -18.30
N VAL A 746 22.30 13.44 -18.01
CA VAL A 746 20.95 13.56 -17.43
C VAL A 746 21.07 13.27 -15.95
N LEU A 747 20.46 14.11 -15.12
CA LEU A 747 20.37 13.95 -13.67
C LEU A 747 18.89 13.71 -13.32
N PHE A 748 18.63 12.53 -12.76
CA PHE A 748 17.34 12.14 -12.21
C PHE A 748 17.36 12.36 -10.70
N PRO A 749 16.46 13.20 -10.16
CA PRO A 749 16.34 13.35 -8.71
C PRO A 749 15.69 12.12 -8.07
N SER A 750 15.82 12.01 -6.75
CA SER A 750 15.04 11.07 -5.95
C SER A 750 13.57 11.46 -5.98
N GLY A 751 12.67 10.52 -6.24
CA GLY A 751 11.24 10.80 -6.39
C GLY A 751 10.49 9.51 -6.66
N ALA A 752 9.85 9.41 -7.82
CA ALA A 752 9.23 8.18 -8.30
C ALA A 752 10.22 7.00 -8.51
N LEU A 753 11.53 7.27 -8.61
CA LEU A 753 12.61 6.27 -8.59
C LEU A 753 13.26 6.27 -7.20
N GLU A 754 13.66 5.08 -6.73
CA GLU A 754 14.17 4.88 -5.35
C GLU A 754 15.42 5.72 -5.08
N SER A 755 16.37 5.73 -6.02
CA SER A 755 17.64 6.42 -5.87
C SER A 755 17.83 7.52 -6.94
N PRO A 756 18.38 8.69 -6.57
CA PRO A 756 18.82 9.66 -7.56
C PRO A 756 20.02 9.10 -8.32
N PHE A 757 20.08 9.30 -9.62
CA PHE A 757 21.22 8.88 -10.42
C PHE A 757 21.50 9.88 -11.55
N ASN A 758 22.70 9.79 -12.10
CA ASN A 758 23.04 10.46 -13.35
C ASN A 758 23.46 9.45 -14.41
N CYS A 759 23.22 9.78 -15.67
CA CYS A 759 23.59 8.93 -16.79
C CYS A 759 24.03 9.79 -17.98
N ILE A 760 24.85 9.22 -18.85
CA ILE A 760 25.21 9.88 -20.12
C ILE A 760 24.15 9.49 -21.14
N ALA A 761 23.56 10.48 -21.81
CA ALA A 761 22.57 10.27 -22.84
C ALA A 761 22.91 11.02 -24.12
N GLN A 762 22.45 10.47 -25.24
CA GLN A 762 22.62 11.04 -26.57
C GLN A 762 21.29 11.53 -27.12
N ILE A 763 21.27 12.75 -27.65
CA ILE A 763 20.10 13.33 -28.32
C ILE A 763 19.82 12.55 -29.60
N LYS A 764 18.64 11.94 -29.69
CA LYS A 764 18.14 11.20 -30.85
C LYS A 764 16.97 11.87 -31.55
N ASN A 765 16.27 12.76 -30.86
CA ASN A 765 15.19 13.54 -31.44
C ASN A 765 15.15 14.92 -30.78
N VAL A 766 14.81 15.96 -31.54
CA VAL A 766 14.55 17.31 -31.06
C VAL A 766 13.20 17.73 -31.64
N SER A 767 12.22 17.90 -30.76
CA SER A 767 10.85 18.27 -31.14
C SER A 767 10.63 19.75 -30.84
N VAL A 768 10.54 20.56 -31.88
CA VAL A 768 10.25 22.01 -31.77
C VAL A 768 8.75 22.28 -31.66
N GLU A 769 7.93 21.31 -32.08
CA GLU A 769 6.47 21.30 -31.96
C GLU A 769 6.01 20.62 -30.66
N LYS A 770 4.75 20.82 -30.27
CA LYS A 770 4.22 20.25 -29.02
C LYS A 770 4.07 18.71 -29.11
N PRO A 771 4.52 17.94 -28.10
CA PRO A 771 5.25 18.39 -26.91
C PRO A 771 6.69 18.81 -27.25
N LYS A 772 7.08 20.01 -26.81
CA LYS A 772 8.38 20.60 -27.13
C LYS A 772 9.44 19.96 -26.26
N GLY A 773 10.36 19.19 -26.83
CA GLY A 773 11.28 18.42 -26.01
C GLY A 773 12.41 17.77 -26.77
N ILE A 774 13.26 17.07 -26.02
CA ILE A 774 14.37 16.29 -26.54
C ILE A 774 14.18 14.82 -26.20
N GLY A 775 14.32 13.96 -27.20
CA GLY A 775 14.37 12.51 -27.04
C GLY A 775 15.80 12.06 -26.87
N LEU A 776 16.11 11.45 -25.73
CA LEU A 776 17.45 11.01 -25.34
C LEU A 776 17.52 9.49 -25.31
N MET A 777 18.65 8.93 -25.74
CA MET A 777 19.00 7.51 -25.60
C MET A 777 20.12 7.36 -24.60
N PHE A 778 19.98 6.46 -23.64
CA PHE A 778 21.04 6.22 -22.66
C PHE A 778 22.25 5.56 -23.33
N VAL A 779 23.44 6.13 -23.09
CA VAL A 779 24.72 5.63 -23.57
C VAL A 779 25.45 4.91 -22.46
N ASP A 780 25.41 5.48 -21.25
CA ASP A 780 26.03 4.93 -20.05
C ASP A 780 25.04 5.09 -18.89
N LEU A 781 24.35 3.99 -18.55
CA LEU A 781 23.34 3.93 -17.51
C LEU A 781 23.86 2.98 -16.42
N PRO A 782 23.96 3.44 -15.16
CA PRO A 782 24.35 2.57 -14.05
C PRO A 782 23.42 1.36 -13.93
N ASP A 783 23.98 0.19 -13.61
CA ASP A 783 23.19 -1.06 -13.51
C ASP A 783 22.10 -0.97 -12.43
N GLU A 784 22.41 -0.36 -11.28
CA GLU A 784 21.44 -0.09 -10.22
C GLU A 784 20.27 0.77 -10.72
N ALA A 785 20.57 1.88 -11.42
CA ALA A 785 19.55 2.74 -12.01
C ALA A 785 18.72 2.02 -13.09
N LYS A 786 19.34 1.11 -13.85
CA LYS A 786 18.65 0.29 -14.84
C LYS A 786 17.64 -0.66 -14.18
N GLU A 787 18.01 -1.28 -13.07
CA GLU A 787 17.10 -2.13 -12.28
C GLU A 787 15.94 -1.30 -11.69
N ASP A 788 16.22 -0.12 -11.14
CA ASP A 788 15.20 0.79 -10.61
C ASP A 788 14.19 1.21 -11.69
N ILE A 789 14.69 1.58 -12.88
CA ILE A 789 13.83 1.93 -14.02
C ILE A 789 12.98 0.72 -14.44
N LEU A 790 13.55 -0.48 -14.50
CA LEU A 790 12.82 -1.69 -14.87
C LEU A 790 11.75 -2.04 -13.83
N SER A 791 12.06 -1.90 -12.55
CA SER A 791 11.12 -2.07 -11.44
C SER A 791 9.95 -1.08 -11.56
N TYR A 792 10.25 0.20 -11.81
CA TYR A 792 9.24 1.23 -12.04
C TYR A 792 8.36 0.91 -13.26
N VAL A 793 8.96 0.57 -14.40
CA VAL A 793 8.25 0.17 -15.62
C VAL A 793 7.31 -1.00 -15.34
N ASN A 794 7.79 -2.05 -14.68
CA ASN A 794 6.97 -3.21 -14.34
C ASN A 794 5.81 -2.85 -13.40
N ASN A 795 6.05 -2.00 -12.41
CA ASN A 795 5.03 -1.52 -11.49
C ASN A 795 3.94 -0.72 -12.21
N CYS A 796 4.30 0.18 -13.13
CA CYS A 796 3.35 0.91 -13.97
C CYS A 796 2.53 -0.03 -14.86
N LEU A 797 3.18 -1.00 -15.52
CA LEU A 797 2.47 -1.99 -16.34
C LEU A 797 1.50 -2.84 -15.52
N ASN A 798 1.89 -3.24 -14.31
CA ASN A 798 1.05 -4.05 -13.42
C ASN A 798 -0.13 -3.25 -12.84
N LYS A 799 0.05 -1.95 -12.54
CA LYS A 799 -1.06 -1.08 -12.13
C LYS A 799 -2.08 -0.95 -13.25
N ASN A 800 -1.64 -0.69 -14.48
CA ASN A 800 -2.55 -0.53 -15.62
C ASN A 800 -3.30 -1.82 -15.97
N LYS A 801 -2.69 -3.01 -15.79
CA LYS A 801 -3.39 -4.30 -15.94
C LYS A 801 -4.48 -4.57 -14.89
N LYS A 802 -4.44 -3.88 -13.74
CA LYS A 802 -5.49 -3.98 -12.70
C LYS A 802 -6.60 -2.94 -12.90
N SER A 803 -6.34 -1.91 -13.70
CA SER A 803 -7.26 -0.80 -13.98
C SER A 803 -8.04 -0.99 -15.29
N ALA A 804 -7.50 -1.78 -16.22
CA ALA A 804 -8.20 -2.29 -17.41
C ALA A 804 -8.91 -3.60 -17.09
#